data_AF-A0A8S1YHL0-F1
#
_entry.id   AF-A0A8S1YHL0-F1
#
_cell.length_a   1.000
_cell.length_b   1.000
_cell.length_c   1.000
_cell.angle_alpha   90.00
_cell.angle_beta   90.00
_cell.angle_gamma   90.00
#
_symmetry.space_group_name_H-M   'P 1'
#
loop_
_entity.id
_entity.type
_entity.pdbx_description
1 polymer ?
#
loop_
_entity_poly.entity_id
_entity_poly.type
_entity_poly.pdbx_seq_one_letter_code
_entity_poly.pdbx_strand_id
1 'polypeptide(L)'
;MNQLYLNDLQASHVQVHSPNGEQRLLFQDALGQIKLRQNNIQARLKELLIQAIQKLRKYTKIKNLSLLSKQQLQAFNDVSSSYIQQAKREKDSSQFEKQYYQYKQQNVSLQVLVSSLMTMVKHRSFTSIKASHPMLIFWSFLKFLLVLHLCFIFPLSDSFIYQLDEFIDIQMPIFFVEIVILTIDIIMRLNVQIYNKGILITQTRKIIIQYFRKEFLIDFGGLLGLVVFLLSTFTPLKYLFILKLKELSTFMEVFKYEIDPKGKFKNHLKLLKLLITVVLLAHCFACVWIGIGQHSMDKNWIVQRGLEDSHWIQIYLTGLYFAITTMTTVGYGDITPINAYEVLVSICLTLFSSCIFAYVFNTITSILKDLDADKSKVKHDLEILSHYMKKRNIDSDLQKRVENYLRLVYKHQPSTQEKKIFGKLSPQLKQELNEQDKGLLLLKQPVLVNNFSLKLLKELIESVQEINLTPQERLPNDQGLYILLKGNINIIFGENRTIVGNLKPGDGVGLKSLFNEQQNRKLGFVSEGFSTVYYISQGDFFKKLKDTDLDQFYQIRDRIMMQNYDNLFLKCLLCRKQGHEICEDIYFNLNRELILAKHQYSVEQERQAKFRRRRRQKSRAFHELEFRRRNANLCYQRTIKTMRMQEREMESDEEDEKSEAEESDSYDDLEQSRHYLDENKDSITVFFDKQATPKQNNKPELKSVRTKIKGASIVRMLQNYTSQKVWHDDFCIINDFEKMKFFRMYYPTYNYDSVIKIYNQWRKKANKNTYKTQVN
;
A
#
# COMPACT_ATOMS: atom_id res chain seq x y z
N MET A 1 56.29 51.34 14.98
CA MET A 1 57.30 50.43 15.54
C MET A 1 57.79 49.53 14.39
N ASN A 2 58.39 50.16 13.37
CA ASN A 2 59.85 50.27 13.11
C ASN A 2 60.30 49.06 12.28
N GLN A 3 60.90 49.13 11.09
CA GLN A 3 61.37 50.15 10.13
C GLN A 3 61.45 49.35 8.79
N LEU A 4 60.87 49.74 7.65
CA LEU A 4 61.28 50.79 6.70
C LEU A 4 62.73 50.69 6.19
N TYR A 5 62.84 50.32 4.89
CA TYR A 5 63.61 50.96 3.81
C TYR A 5 65.13 51.21 3.97
N LEU A 6 65.88 50.86 2.92
CA LEU A 6 66.94 51.66 2.25
C LEU A 6 67.56 50.77 1.15
N ASN A 7 67.12 50.87 -0.11
CA ASN A 7 67.56 51.81 -1.15
C ASN A 7 69.07 51.74 -1.49
N ASP A 8 69.28 51.31 -2.74
CA ASP A 8 69.98 52.02 -3.80
C ASP A 8 71.46 52.42 -3.67
N LEU A 9 72.13 52.03 -4.76
CA LEU A 9 73.05 52.83 -5.56
C LEU A 9 74.47 53.09 -5.05
N GLN A 10 75.34 52.80 -6.02
CA GLN A 10 76.55 53.53 -6.38
C GLN A 10 77.80 53.19 -5.56
N ALA A 11 78.71 52.42 -6.16
CA ALA A 11 79.61 52.81 -7.25
C ALA A 11 80.78 53.63 -6.73
N SER A 12 81.96 53.03 -6.80
CA SER A 12 83.14 53.72 -7.30
C SER A 12 84.15 52.67 -7.77
N HIS A 13 84.29 52.65 -9.09
CA HIS A 13 85.33 51.98 -9.86
C HIS A 13 86.75 52.33 -9.39
N VAL A 14 87.69 51.43 -9.71
CA VAL A 14 88.90 51.65 -10.56
C VAL A 14 89.91 50.57 -10.15
N GLN A 15 89.96 49.43 -10.85
CA GLN A 15 90.79 49.13 -12.03
C GLN A 15 92.29 49.36 -11.86
N VAL A 16 93.07 48.27 -11.79
CA VAL A 16 94.34 48.13 -12.53
C VAL A 16 94.53 46.66 -12.97
N HIS A 17 94.84 46.50 -14.25
CA HIS A 17 95.07 45.26 -14.98
C HIS A 17 96.33 44.49 -14.53
N SER A 18 96.24 43.16 -14.53
CA SER A 18 97.41 42.28 -14.62
C SER A 18 97.07 40.99 -15.41
N PRO A 19 98.01 40.44 -16.20
CA PRO A 19 97.77 39.52 -17.31
C PRO A 19 97.71 38.05 -16.87
N ASN A 20 96.86 37.73 -15.88
CA ASN A 20 96.71 36.39 -15.29
C ASN A 20 95.33 35.74 -15.51
N GLY A 21 94.45 36.35 -16.30
CA GLY A 21 93.06 35.91 -16.52
C GLY A 21 92.87 34.85 -17.60
N GLU A 22 93.53 34.99 -18.76
CA GLU A 22 93.35 34.06 -19.89
C GLU A 22 94.09 32.72 -19.69
N GLN A 23 95.23 32.72 -18.99
CA GLN A 23 95.93 31.49 -18.63
C GLN A 23 95.16 30.65 -17.60
N ARG A 24 94.34 31.27 -16.73
CA ARG A 24 93.48 30.56 -15.76
C ARG A 24 92.27 29.89 -16.43
N LEU A 25 91.71 30.49 -17.47
CA LEU A 25 90.61 29.91 -18.25
C LEU A 25 91.05 28.69 -19.07
N LEU A 26 92.21 28.75 -19.73
CA LEU A 26 92.79 27.59 -20.43
C LEU A 26 93.16 26.45 -19.46
N PHE A 27 93.62 26.77 -18.25
CA PHE A 27 93.94 25.75 -17.23
C PHE A 27 92.68 25.09 -16.65
N GLN A 28 91.57 25.82 -16.51
CA GLN A 28 90.28 25.26 -16.09
C GLN A 28 89.64 24.37 -17.16
N ASP A 29 89.78 24.71 -18.44
CA ASP A 29 89.30 23.86 -19.55
C ASP A 29 90.14 22.58 -19.70
N ALA A 30 91.46 22.67 -19.51
CA ALA A 30 92.33 21.49 -19.46
C ALA A 30 91.98 20.56 -18.28
N LEU A 31 91.68 21.12 -17.09
CA LEU A 31 91.20 20.36 -15.93
C LEU A 31 89.82 19.73 -16.16
N GLY A 32 88.93 20.41 -16.91
CA GLY A 32 87.63 19.89 -17.32
C GLY A 32 87.74 18.70 -18.28
N GLN A 33 88.62 18.78 -19.28
CA GLN A 33 88.89 17.68 -20.22
C GLN A 33 89.60 16.50 -19.56
N ILE A 34 90.49 16.74 -18.58
CA ILE A 34 91.15 15.68 -17.79
C ILE A 34 90.14 14.94 -16.90
N LYS A 35 89.19 15.66 -16.26
CA LYS A 35 88.09 15.05 -15.47
C LYS A 35 87.14 14.21 -16.34
N LEU A 36 86.81 14.67 -17.55
CA LEU A 36 86.00 13.91 -18.52
C LEU A 36 86.74 12.66 -19.04
N ARG A 37 88.05 12.73 -19.27
CA ARG A 37 88.89 11.57 -19.62
C ARG A 37 89.00 10.56 -18.46
N GLN A 38 89.16 11.01 -17.21
CA GLN A 38 89.17 10.14 -16.04
C GLN A 38 87.84 9.42 -15.82
N ASN A 39 86.71 10.12 -15.97
CA ASN A 39 85.39 9.51 -15.83
C ASN A 39 85.08 8.49 -16.95
N ASN A 40 85.51 8.75 -18.19
CA ASN A 40 85.37 7.78 -19.30
C ASN A 40 86.32 6.57 -19.14
N ILE A 41 87.52 6.73 -18.60
CA ILE A 41 88.43 5.61 -18.28
C ILE A 41 87.88 4.77 -17.12
N GLN A 42 87.32 5.39 -16.08
CA GLN A 42 86.65 4.69 -14.97
C GLN A 42 85.40 3.93 -15.43
N ALA A 43 84.59 4.50 -16.32
CA ALA A 43 83.43 3.82 -16.89
C ALA A 43 83.84 2.59 -17.72
N ARG A 44 84.88 2.72 -18.55
CA ARG A 44 85.39 1.62 -19.40
C ARG A 44 86.10 0.51 -18.59
N LEU A 45 86.80 0.87 -17.52
CA LEU A 45 87.35 -0.09 -16.54
C LEU A 45 86.24 -0.84 -15.79
N LYS A 46 85.15 -0.17 -15.45
CA LYS A 46 83.99 -0.78 -14.79
C LYS A 46 83.28 -1.79 -15.70
N GLU A 47 83.13 -1.49 -16.99
CA GLU A 47 82.60 -2.44 -17.98
C GLU A 47 83.54 -3.64 -18.20
N LEU A 48 84.86 -3.42 -18.32
CA LEU A 48 85.84 -4.50 -18.45
C LEU A 48 85.90 -5.38 -17.18
N LEU A 49 85.80 -4.80 -15.99
CA LEU A 49 85.68 -5.53 -14.73
C LEU A 49 84.40 -6.36 -14.66
N ILE A 50 83.26 -5.80 -15.10
CA ILE A 50 81.99 -6.55 -15.15
C ILE A 50 82.08 -7.72 -16.13
N GLN A 51 82.70 -7.53 -17.31
CA GLN A 51 82.92 -8.60 -18.28
C GLN A 51 83.93 -9.65 -17.78
N ALA A 52 84.99 -9.24 -17.07
CA ALA A 52 85.96 -10.14 -16.45
C ALA A 52 85.35 -10.94 -15.29
N ILE A 53 84.53 -10.31 -14.44
CA ILE A 53 83.76 -10.96 -13.37
C ILE A 53 82.75 -11.95 -13.97
N GLN A 54 82.07 -11.60 -15.07
CA GLN A 54 81.16 -12.52 -15.77
C GLN A 54 81.88 -13.71 -16.42
N LYS A 55 83.11 -13.51 -16.93
CA LYS A 55 83.97 -14.61 -17.41
C LYS A 55 84.47 -15.49 -16.25
N LEU A 56 84.96 -14.90 -15.16
CA LEU A 56 85.42 -15.63 -13.96
C LEU A 56 84.27 -16.44 -13.32
N ARG A 57 83.07 -15.88 -13.26
CA ARG A 57 81.87 -16.54 -12.72
C ARG A 57 81.40 -17.74 -13.56
N LYS A 58 81.78 -17.81 -14.85
CA LYS A 58 81.55 -18.97 -15.71
C LYS A 58 82.58 -20.10 -15.47
N TYR A 59 83.80 -19.79 -15.00
CA TYR A 59 84.86 -20.77 -14.76
C TYR A 59 84.97 -21.25 -13.31
N THR A 60 84.45 -20.52 -12.32
CA THR A 60 84.43 -20.96 -10.92
C THR A 60 83.12 -21.64 -10.54
N LYS A 61 82.85 -22.83 -11.10
CA LYS A 61 81.92 -23.79 -10.49
C LYS A 61 82.67 -24.57 -9.41
N ILE A 62 82.79 -24.00 -8.22
CA ILE A 62 83.14 -24.79 -7.01
C ILE A 62 81.82 -25.29 -6.42
N LYS A 63 81.72 -26.62 -6.30
CA LYS A 63 80.53 -27.38 -5.92
C LYS A 63 80.10 -27.06 -4.48
N ASN A 64 78.79 -26.98 -4.28
CA ASN A 64 78.12 -26.79 -2.98
C ASN A 64 78.61 -27.78 -1.92
N LEU A 65 79.23 -27.25 -0.85
CA LEU A 65 79.58 -28.01 0.37
C LEU A 65 78.34 -28.56 1.12
N SER A 66 77.15 -28.01 0.82
CA SER A 66 75.88 -28.43 1.41
C SER A 66 75.33 -29.77 0.89
N LEU A 67 76.00 -30.41 -0.08
CA LEU A 67 75.57 -31.67 -0.71
C LEU A 67 76.35 -32.90 -0.23
N LEU A 68 77.28 -32.75 0.71
CA LEU A 68 78.09 -33.85 1.24
C LEU A 68 77.30 -34.68 2.25
N SER A 69 77.38 -36.01 2.16
CA SER A 69 76.72 -36.91 3.10
C SER A 69 77.50 -37.03 4.42
N LYS A 70 76.82 -37.41 5.51
CA LYS A 70 77.42 -37.56 6.86
C LYS A 70 78.63 -38.51 6.88
N GLN A 71 78.61 -39.57 6.07
CA GLN A 71 79.72 -40.53 5.96
C GLN A 71 80.92 -39.95 5.21
N GLN A 72 80.70 -39.06 4.24
CA GLN A 72 81.77 -38.40 3.49
C GLN A 72 82.48 -37.33 4.33
N LEU A 73 81.76 -36.61 5.19
CA LEU A 73 82.35 -35.65 6.14
C LEU A 73 83.15 -36.37 7.25
N GLN A 74 82.72 -37.56 7.67
CA GLN A 74 83.47 -38.38 8.64
C GLN A 74 84.78 -38.95 8.07
N ALA A 75 84.84 -39.21 6.76
CA ALA A 75 86.07 -39.65 6.09
C ALA A 75 87.18 -38.57 6.04
N PHE A 76 86.82 -37.29 6.18
CA PHE A 76 87.77 -36.16 6.26
C PHE A 76 88.24 -35.84 7.69
N ASN A 77 87.79 -36.60 8.69
CA ASN A 77 88.18 -36.50 10.10
C ASN A 77 88.18 -35.07 10.68
N ASP A 78 87.24 -34.24 10.25
CA ASP A 78 87.08 -32.86 10.72
C ASP A 78 85.88 -32.80 11.67
N VAL A 79 86.16 -32.69 12.97
CA VAL A 79 85.17 -32.68 14.07
C VAL A 79 84.62 -31.27 14.31
N SER A 80 84.43 -30.48 13.25
CA SER A 80 83.88 -29.13 13.37
C SER A 80 82.35 -29.10 13.19
N SER A 81 81.69 -28.67 14.25
CA SER A 81 80.25 -28.62 14.60
C SER A 81 79.23 -27.96 13.64
N SER A 82 79.47 -27.90 12.33
CA SER A 82 78.65 -27.10 11.40
C SER A 82 77.28 -27.73 11.04
N TYR A 83 77.18 -29.06 10.92
CA TYR A 83 75.94 -29.71 10.46
C TYR A 83 74.78 -29.58 11.46
N ILE A 84 75.06 -29.68 12.76
CA ILE A 84 74.04 -29.56 13.82
C ILE A 84 73.52 -28.12 13.92
N GLN A 85 74.38 -27.12 13.73
CA GLN A 85 73.99 -25.71 13.73
C GLN A 85 73.17 -25.33 12.49
N GLN A 86 73.46 -25.94 11.34
CA GLN A 86 72.73 -25.70 10.10
C GLN A 86 71.32 -26.33 10.14
N ALA A 87 71.17 -27.55 10.67
CA ALA A 87 69.86 -28.18 10.87
C ALA A 87 68.97 -27.43 11.89
N LYS A 88 69.58 -26.75 12.88
CA LYS A 88 68.86 -25.89 13.82
C LYS A 88 68.41 -24.57 13.18
N ARG A 89 69.26 -23.97 12.34
CA ARG A 89 68.93 -22.75 11.57
C ARG A 89 67.84 -22.97 10.49
N GLU A 90 67.81 -24.13 9.84
CA GLU A 90 66.74 -24.47 8.88
C GLU A 90 65.37 -24.67 9.55
N LYS A 91 65.33 -25.14 10.81
CA LYS A 91 64.08 -25.23 11.58
C LYS A 91 63.55 -23.85 11.96
N ASP A 92 64.43 -22.95 12.44
CA ASP A 92 64.03 -21.60 12.87
C ASP A 92 63.68 -20.68 11.68
N SER A 93 64.34 -20.82 10.52
CA SER A 93 63.99 -20.05 9.31
C SER A 93 62.62 -20.45 8.74
N SER A 94 62.23 -21.72 8.85
CA SER A 94 60.94 -22.21 8.31
C SER A 94 59.72 -21.66 9.06
N GLN A 95 59.85 -21.33 10.34
CA GLN A 95 58.75 -20.84 11.17
C GLN A 95 58.55 -19.34 11.00
N PHE A 96 59.65 -18.58 10.92
CA PHE A 96 59.61 -17.14 10.63
C PHE A 96 59.21 -16.86 9.18
N GLU A 97 59.68 -17.64 8.20
CA GLU A 97 59.22 -17.50 6.81
C GLU A 97 57.73 -17.85 6.68
N LYS A 98 57.22 -18.90 7.34
CA LYS A 98 55.78 -19.20 7.35
C LYS A 98 54.96 -18.05 7.93
N GLN A 99 55.38 -17.46 9.05
CA GLN A 99 54.70 -16.30 9.62
C GLN A 99 54.82 -15.05 8.73
N TYR A 100 55.99 -14.78 8.15
CA TYR A 100 56.20 -13.65 7.25
C TYR A 100 55.41 -13.78 5.94
N TYR A 101 55.36 -14.97 5.34
CA TYR A 101 54.55 -15.22 4.14
C TYR A 101 53.06 -15.24 4.46
N GLN A 102 52.61 -15.75 5.62
CA GLN A 102 51.21 -15.61 6.05
C GLN A 102 50.82 -14.14 6.27
N TYR A 103 51.66 -13.36 6.94
CA TYR A 103 51.42 -11.93 7.18
C TYR A 103 51.48 -11.11 5.88
N LYS A 104 52.38 -11.47 4.97
CA LYS A 104 52.48 -10.86 3.64
C LYS A 104 51.31 -11.27 2.73
N GLN A 105 50.80 -12.49 2.82
CA GLN A 105 49.64 -12.96 2.08
C GLN A 105 48.33 -12.36 2.63
N GLN A 106 48.23 -12.13 3.94
CA GLN A 106 47.14 -11.36 4.57
C GLN A 106 47.19 -9.87 4.19
N ASN A 107 48.38 -9.25 4.11
CA ASN A 107 48.51 -7.85 3.69
C ASN A 107 48.36 -7.65 2.19
N VAL A 108 48.80 -8.60 1.36
CA VAL A 108 48.57 -8.57 -0.10
C VAL A 108 47.09 -8.83 -0.39
N SER A 109 46.41 -9.73 0.33
CA SER A 109 44.97 -9.89 0.18
C SER A 109 44.20 -8.64 0.64
N LEU A 110 44.58 -7.99 1.74
CA LEU A 110 44.02 -6.69 2.15
C LEU A 110 44.33 -5.57 1.16
N GLN A 111 45.56 -5.47 0.63
CA GLN A 111 45.92 -4.47 -0.38
C GLN A 111 45.22 -4.74 -1.72
N VAL A 112 45.02 -5.99 -2.10
CA VAL A 112 44.22 -6.39 -3.26
C VAL A 112 42.75 -6.07 -2.99
N LEU A 113 42.19 -6.37 -1.82
CA LEU A 113 40.81 -6.04 -1.47
C LEU A 113 40.58 -4.52 -1.44
N VAL A 114 41.50 -3.75 -0.85
CA VAL A 114 41.46 -2.27 -0.80
C VAL A 114 41.67 -1.67 -2.19
N SER A 115 42.59 -2.20 -2.99
CA SER A 115 42.79 -1.73 -4.37
C SER A 115 41.65 -2.16 -5.30
N SER A 116 41.03 -3.33 -5.10
CA SER A 116 39.81 -3.79 -5.75
C SER A 116 38.59 -2.96 -5.33
N LEU A 117 38.47 -2.59 -4.06
CA LEU A 117 37.46 -1.65 -3.58
C LEU A 117 37.68 -0.25 -4.17
N MET A 118 38.92 0.25 -4.18
CA MET A 118 39.27 1.55 -4.75
C MET A 118 39.12 1.61 -6.28
N THR A 119 39.39 0.50 -6.98
CA THR A 119 39.15 0.38 -8.43
C THR A 119 37.66 0.19 -8.75
N MET A 120 36.91 -0.56 -7.93
CA MET A 120 35.43 -0.60 -8.01
C MET A 120 34.80 0.79 -7.80
N VAL A 121 35.34 1.59 -6.87
CA VAL A 121 34.87 2.96 -6.61
C VAL A 121 35.26 3.92 -7.76
N LYS A 122 36.42 3.70 -8.41
CA LYS A 122 36.88 4.53 -9.54
C LYS A 122 36.20 4.23 -10.88
N HIS A 123 35.79 2.98 -11.14
CA HIS A 123 35.33 2.54 -12.47
C HIS A 123 33.83 2.28 -12.62
N ARG A 124 32.99 2.54 -11.61
CA ARG A 124 31.56 2.22 -11.69
C ARG A 124 30.70 3.38 -12.17
N SER A 125 30.13 3.22 -13.37
CA SER A 125 28.83 3.77 -13.78
C SER A 125 27.68 2.92 -13.21
N PHE A 126 27.71 2.56 -11.91
CA PHE A 126 26.58 1.84 -11.32
C PHE A 126 25.36 2.74 -11.37
N THR A 127 24.34 2.29 -12.08
CA THR A 127 23.00 2.84 -12.01
C THR A 127 22.54 2.75 -10.55
N SER A 128 22.46 3.91 -9.90
CA SER A 128 21.99 4.01 -8.52
C SER A 128 20.64 3.30 -8.35
N ILE A 129 20.50 2.50 -7.29
CA ILE A 129 19.30 1.69 -7.05
C ILE A 129 18.18 2.64 -6.61
N LYS A 130 17.02 2.57 -7.27
CA LYS A 130 15.85 3.36 -6.89
C LYS A 130 15.37 2.93 -5.50
N ALA A 131 15.12 3.90 -4.63
CA ALA A 131 14.63 3.66 -3.27
C ALA A 131 13.30 2.87 -3.22
N SER A 132 12.46 2.99 -4.26
CA SER A 132 11.17 2.31 -4.37
C SER A 132 11.23 0.90 -4.97
N HIS A 133 12.42 0.28 -5.04
CA HIS A 133 12.56 -1.03 -5.68
C HIS A 133 12.09 -2.16 -4.75
N PRO A 134 11.26 -3.13 -5.19
CA PRO A 134 10.71 -4.21 -4.34
C PRO A 134 11.78 -5.04 -3.60
N MET A 135 12.94 -5.22 -4.22
CA MET A 135 14.09 -5.89 -3.58
C MET A 135 14.52 -5.21 -2.27
N LEU A 136 14.44 -3.88 -2.17
CA LEU A 136 14.83 -3.16 -0.94
C LEU A 136 13.83 -3.37 0.19
N ILE A 137 12.56 -3.61 -0.13
CA ILE A 137 11.53 -3.96 0.85
C ILE A 137 11.81 -5.35 1.41
N PHE A 138 12.03 -6.33 0.53
CA PHE A 138 12.42 -7.69 0.95
C PHE A 138 13.72 -7.67 1.76
N TRP A 139 14.71 -6.90 1.32
CA TRP A 139 15.98 -6.72 2.03
C TRP A 139 15.78 -6.13 3.43
N SER A 140 14.90 -5.15 3.58
CA SER A 140 14.57 -4.55 4.88
C SER A 140 13.87 -5.55 5.80
N PHE A 141 13.00 -6.40 5.26
CA PHE A 141 12.38 -7.49 6.02
C PHE A 141 13.39 -8.55 6.47
N LEU A 142 14.32 -8.94 5.59
CA LEU A 142 15.39 -9.86 5.93
C LEU A 142 16.23 -9.33 7.10
N LYS A 143 16.67 -8.06 7.03
CA LYS A 143 17.41 -7.41 8.13
C LYS A 143 16.61 -7.36 9.43
N PHE A 144 15.31 -7.10 9.36
CA PHE A 144 14.43 -7.11 10.52
C PHE A 144 14.46 -8.48 11.22
N LEU A 145 14.37 -9.58 10.46
CA LEU A 145 14.45 -10.94 11.02
C LEU A 145 15.82 -11.23 11.65
N LEU A 146 16.92 -10.83 11.01
CA LEU A 146 18.27 -11.04 11.54
C LEU A 146 18.48 -10.27 12.85
N VAL A 147 18.09 -9.01 12.90
CA VAL A 147 18.20 -8.22 14.15
C VAL A 147 17.32 -8.82 15.26
N LEU A 148 16.14 -9.35 14.93
CA LEU A 148 15.28 -10.02 15.90
C LEU A 148 15.90 -11.32 16.43
N HIS A 149 16.55 -12.11 15.58
CA HIS A 149 17.33 -13.29 16.00
C HIS A 149 18.43 -12.89 17.00
N LEU A 150 19.21 -11.85 16.68
CA LEU A 150 20.25 -11.33 17.58
C LEU A 150 19.71 -10.85 18.93
N CYS A 151 18.56 -10.16 18.93
CA CYS A 151 17.91 -9.71 20.16
C CYS A 151 17.53 -10.85 21.10
N PHE A 152 17.29 -12.05 20.56
CA PHE A 152 16.91 -13.22 21.33
C PHE A 152 18.13 -14.04 21.74
N ILE A 153 19.06 -14.30 20.81
CA ILE A 153 20.18 -15.19 21.11
C ILE A 153 21.21 -14.56 22.04
N PHE A 154 21.48 -13.25 21.94
CA PHE A 154 22.52 -12.62 22.75
C PHE A 154 22.20 -12.65 24.26
N PRO A 155 21.04 -12.15 24.73
CA PRO A 155 20.68 -12.24 26.15
C PRO A 155 20.59 -13.69 26.63
N LEU A 156 20.10 -14.59 25.78
CA LEU A 156 20.01 -16.01 26.10
C LEU A 156 21.39 -16.63 26.33
N SER A 157 22.34 -16.38 25.43
CA SER A 157 23.73 -16.87 25.55
C SER A 157 24.42 -16.37 26.82
N ASP A 158 24.17 -15.12 27.22
CA ASP A 158 24.72 -14.55 28.45
C ASP A 158 24.08 -15.12 29.71
N SER A 159 22.79 -15.45 29.65
CA SER A 159 22.09 -16.05 30.79
C SER A 159 22.45 -17.50 31.05
N PHE A 160 22.97 -18.22 30.04
CA PHE A 160 23.26 -19.66 30.08
C PHE A 160 24.68 -19.97 29.60
N ILE A 161 25.68 -19.40 30.28
CA ILE A 161 27.08 -19.37 29.83
C ILE A 161 27.63 -20.75 29.44
N TYR A 162 27.45 -21.78 30.28
CA TYR A 162 28.03 -23.11 30.05
C TYR A 162 27.03 -24.12 29.45
N GLN A 163 25.73 -23.88 29.63
CA GLN A 163 24.68 -24.84 29.22
C GLN A 163 24.31 -24.71 27.73
N LEU A 164 24.67 -23.60 27.08
CA LEU A 164 24.32 -23.33 25.68
C LEU A 164 25.48 -23.41 24.69
N ASP A 165 26.70 -23.80 25.10
CA ASP A 165 27.86 -23.85 24.18
C ASP A 165 27.56 -24.69 22.92
N GLU A 166 27.00 -25.90 23.08
CA GLU A 166 26.64 -26.76 21.95
C GLU A 166 25.54 -26.14 21.06
N PHE A 167 24.57 -25.46 21.67
CA PHE A 167 23.51 -24.77 20.92
C PHE A 167 24.07 -23.57 20.13
N ILE A 168 25.00 -22.81 20.72
CA ILE A 168 25.67 -21.68 20.07
C ILE A 168 26.52 -22.18 18.90
N ASP A 169 27.24 -23.29 19.08
CA ASP A 169 28.03 -23.92 18.02
C ASP A 169 27.17 -24.30 16.80
N ILE A 170 25.95 -24.80 17.03
CA ILE A 170 24.98 -25.09 15.97
C ILE A 170 24.50 -23.80 15.27
N GLN A 171 24.44 -22.67 15.98
CA GLN A 171 24.03 -21.36 15.43
C GLN A 171 25.15 -20.60 14.70
N MET A 172 26.42 -21.00 14.87
CA MET A 172 27.58 -20.38 14.19
C MET A 172 27.43 -20.13 12.68
N PRO A 173 26.92 -21.07 11.85
CA PRO A 173 26.69 -20.80 10.43
C PRO A 173 25.69 -19.66 10.18
N ILE A 174 24.68 -19.50 11.05
CA ILE A 174 23.68 -18.42 10.94
C ILE A 174 24.34 -17.07 11.23
N PHE A 175 25.17 -16.97 12.27
CA PHE A 175 25.91 -15.73 12.56
C PHE A 175 26.88 -15.36 11.43
N PHE A 176 27.51 -16.33 10.78
CA PHE A 176 28.35 -16.06 9.60
C PHE A 176 27.54 -15.48 8.44
N VAL A 177 26.36 -16.07 8.16
CA VAL A 177 25.43 -15.56 7.14
C VAL A 177 24.97 -14.14 7.49
N GLU A 178 24.70 -13.85 8.75
CA GLU A 178 24.33 -12.51 9.23
C GLU A 178 25.42 -11.47 8.98
N ILE A 179 26.68 -11.79 9.30
CA ILE A 179 27.83 -10.92 9.03
C ILE A 179 27.92 -10.63 7.52
N VAL A 180 27.78 -11.64 6.67
CA VAL A 180 27.80 -11.49 5.22
C VAL A 180 26.67 -10.57 4.75
N ILE A 181 25.44 -10.79 5.21
CA ILE A 181 24.27 -9.99 4.82
C ILE A 181 24.43 -8.54 5.28
N LEU A 182 24.87 -8.31 6.53
CA LEU A 182 25.09 -6.96 7.06
C LEU A 182 26.24 -6.24 6.35
N THR A 183 27.26 -6.97 5.90
CA THR A 183 28.34 -6.40 5.08
C THR A 183 27.83 -6.02 3.68
N ILE A 184 27.03 -6.87 3.04
CA ILE A 184 26.39 -6.57 1.76
C ILE A 184 25.46 -5.35 1.90
N ASP A 185 24.75 -5.23 3.02
CA ASP A 185 23.85 -4.09 3.29
C ASP A 185 24.61 -2.75 3.29
N ILE A 186 25.79 -2.69 3.90
CA ILE A 186 26.66 -1.50 3.84
C ILE A 186 26.99 -1.16 2.39
N ILE A 187 27.38 -2.15 1.58
CA ILE A 187 27.70 -1.96 0.16
C ILE A 187 26.48 -1.49 -0.64
N MET A 188 25.29 -2.03 -0.33
CA MET A 188 24.04 -1.62 -0.97
C MET A 188 23.67 -0.18 -0.60
N ARG A 189 23.74 0.22 0.67
CA ARG A 189 23.41 1.59 1.12
C ARG A 189 24.25 2.67 0.45
N LEU A 190 25.52 2.38 0.17
CA LEU A 190 26.40 3.29 -0.58
C LEU A 190 25.93 3.56 -2.02
N ASN A 191 25.04 2.72 -2.55
CA ASN A 191 24.52 2.78 -3.93
C ASN A 191 23.00 3.07 -4.04
N VAL A 192 22.29 3.17 -2.91
CA VAL A 192 20.84 3.49 -2.89
C VAL A 192 20.62 4.99 -3.00
N GLN A 193 19.66 5.39 -3.85
CA GLN A 193 19.29 6.80 -4.03
C GLN A 193 18.61 7.36 -2.77
N ILE A 194 18.92 8.60 -2.43
CA ILE A 194 18.38 9.26 -1.23
C ILE A 194 17.49 10.42 -1.65
N TYR A 195 16.34 10.55 -0.98
CA TYR A 195 15.52 11.75 -1.08
C TYR A 195 16.05 12.83 -0.14
N ASN A 196 16.36 14.00 -0.68
CA ASN A 196 16.67 15.18 0.12
C ASN A 196 15.68 16.29 -0.23
N LYS A 197 14.83 16.68 0.72
CA LYS A 197 13.79 17.71 0.55
C LYS A 197 12.90 17.48 -0.69
N GLY A 198 12.53 16.22 -0.97
CA GLY A 198 11.68 15.84 -2.10
C GLY A 198 12.40 15.69 -3.44
N ILE A 199 13.70 15.99 -3.52
CA ILE A 199 14.50 15.80 -4.73
C ILE A 199 15.33 14.53 -4.60
N LEU A 200 15.27 13.68 -5.63
CA LEU A 200 16.03 12.44 -5.71
C LEU A 200 17.50 12.74 -6.02
N ILE A 201 18.39 12.46 -5.07
CA ILE A 201 19.84 12.57 -5.30
C ILE A 201 20.36 11.25 -5.85
N THR A 202 20.83 11.28 -7.09
CA THR A 202 21.43 10.14 -7.80
C THR A 202 22.97 10.16 -7.78
N GLN A 203 23.58 11.26 -7.31
CA GLN A 203 25.03 11.46 -7.30
C GLN A 203 25.70 10.63 -6.19
N THR A 204 26.50 9.62 -6.57
CA THR A 204 27.19 8.68 -5.66
C THR A 204 28.06 9.37 -4.61
N ARG A 205 28.82 10.42 -4.98
CA ARG A 205 29.64 11.18 -4.03
C ARG A 205 28.84 11.77 -2.88
N LYS A 206 27.64 12.30 -3.16
CA LYS A 206 26.76 12.88 -2.13
C LYS A 206 26.17 11.81 -1.23
N ILE A 207 25.80 10.66 -1.80
CA ILE A 207 25.29 9.49 -1.07
C ILE A 207 26.34 8.99 -0.07
N ILE A 208 27.58 8.79 -0.51
CA ILE A 208 28.68 8.30 0.33
C ILE A 208 28.98 9.27 1.50
N ILE A 209 29.13 10.57 1.22
CA ILE A 209 29.40 11.57 2.26
C ILE A 209 28.27 11.60 3.30
N GLN A 210 27.02 11.53 2.85
CA GLN A 210 25.87 11.51 3.76
C GLN A 210 25.83 10.24 4.60
N TYR A 211 26.16 9.08 4.02
CA TYR A 211 26.21 7.80 4.72
C TYR A 211 27.25 7.82 5.86
N PHE A 212 28.49 8.22 5.57
CA PHE A 212 29.56 8.28 6.56
C PHE A 212 29.26 9.26 7.70
N ARG A 213 28.46 10.30 7.44
CA ARG A 213 28.07 11.28 8.46
C ARG A 213 26.94 10.80 9.38
N LYS A 214 26.05 9.90 8.93
CA LYS A 214 24.79 9.59 9.65
C LYS A 214 24.63 8.14 10.07
N GLU A 215 25.08 7.18 9.26
CA GLU A 215 24.74 5.76 9.44
C GLU A 215 25.94 4.86 9.64
N PHE A 216 27.14 5.27 9.19
CA PHE A 216 28.35 4.45 9.28
C PHE A 216 28.66 3.95 10.70
N LEU A 217 28.58 4.81 11.73
CA LEU A 217 28.89 4.40 13.11
C LEU A 217 27.93 3.31 13.62
N ILE A 218 26.66 3.39 13.22
CA ILE A 218 25.63 2.41 13.59
C ILE A 218 25.92 1.08 12.90
N ASP A 219 26.23 1.13 11.61
CA ASP A 219 26.48 -0.06 10.82
C ASP A 219 27.77 -0.76 11.17
N PHE A 220 28.86 0.00 11.27
CA PHE A 220 30.18 -0.50 11.62
C PHE A 220 30.23 -1.00 13.06
N GLY A 221 29.67 -0.25 14.02
CA GLY A 221 29.62 -0.68 15.42
C GLY A 221 28.83 -1.98 15.58
N GLY A 222 27.68 -2.09 14.93
CA GLY A 222 26.89 -3.32 14.96
C GLY A 222 27.61 -4.53 14.35
N LEU A 223 28.26 -4.35 13.20
CA LEU A 223 29.05 -5.40 12.56
C LEU A 223 30.27 -5.80 13.41
N LEU A 224 30.95 -4.81 13.99
CA LEU A 224 32.08 -5.04 14.89
C LEU A 224 31.67 -5.84 16.12
N GLY A 225 30.52 -5.51 16.73
CA GLY A 225 29.98 -6.27 17.86
C GLY A 225 29.76 -7.75 17.52
N LEU A 226 29.17 -8.03 16.36
CA LEU A 226 28.96 -9.41 15.88
C LEU A 226 30.25 -10.16 15.59
N VAL A 227 31.21 -9.52 14.94
CA VAL A 227 32.52 -10.14 14.65
C VAL A 227 33.27 -10.44 15.94
N VAL A 228 33.24 -9.52 16.90
CA VAL A 228 33.88 -9.70 18.21
C VAL A 228 33.22 -10.84 18.99
N PHE A 229 31.90 -10.99 18.92
CA PHE A 229 31.18 -12.12 19.51
C PHE A 229 31.65 -13.47 18.98
N LEU A 230 31.84 -13.63 17.65
CA LEU A 230 32.39 -14.87 17.07
C LEU A 230 33.81 -15.19 17.53
N LEU A 231 34.63 -14.16 17.79
CA LEU A 231 36.03 -14.32 18.17
C LEU A 231 36.18 -14.56 19.68
N SER A 232 35.29 -14.00 20.49
CA SER A 232 35.31 -14.13 21.94
C SER A 232 33.93 -13.90 22.54
N THR A 233 33.39 -14.95 23.16
CA THR A 233 32.09 -14.95 23.82
C THR A 233 32.01 -14.00 25.02
N PHE A 234 33.13 -13.78 25.74
CA PHE A 234 33.20 -12.99 26.98
C PHE A 234 33.73 -11.56 26.80
N THR A 235 33.22 -10.84 25.79
CA THR A 235 33.66 -9.45 25.55
C THR A 235 32.50 -8.47 25.58
N PRO A 236 32.58 -7.37 26.37
CA PRO A 236 31.51 -6.37 26.43
C PRO A 236 31.34 -5.62 25.10
N LEU A 237 32.34 -5.68 24.22
CA LEU A 237 32.28 -5.11 22.87
C LEU A 237 31.19 -5.75 22.00
N LYS A 238 30.73 -6.98 22.30
CA LYS A 238 29.62 -7.61 21.56
C LYS A 238 28.32 -6.81 21.63
N TYR A 239 28.09 -6.07 22.73
CA TYR A 239 26.89 -5.24 22.92
C TYR A 239 26.83 -4.02 21.99
N LEU A 240 27.88 -3.74 21.20
CA LEU A 240 27.79 -2.78 20.10
C LEU A 240 26.71 -3.16 19.07
N PHE A 241 26.25 -4.43 19.03
CA PHE A 241 25.09 -4.84 18.22
C PHE A 241 23.82 -4.05 18.56
N ILE A 242 23.66 -3.51 19.78
CA ILE A 242 22.48 -2.73 20.20
C ILE A 242 22.23 -1.53 19.28
N LEU A 243 23.28 -1.00 18.65
CA LEU A 243 23.15 0.07 17.64
C LEU A 243 22.24 -0.35 16.47
N LYS A 244 22.21 -1.65 16.13
CA LYS A 244 21.37 -2.21 15.06
C LYS A 244 19.89 -2.30 15.43
N LEU A 245 19.49 -2.09 16.70
CA LEU A 245 18.07 -2.02 17.07
C LEU A 245 17.29 -0.93 16.31
N LYS A 246 17.99 0.11 15.83
CA LYS A 246 17.40 1.13 14.95
C LYS A 246 16.75 0.52 13.70
N GLU A 247 17.30 -0.57 13.16
CA GLU A 247 16.78 -1.24 11.96
C GLU A 247 15.36 -1.79 12.17
N LEU A 248 15.02 -2.19 13.40
CA LEU A 248 13.65 -2.61 13.73
C LEU A 248 12.65 -1.48 13.49
N SER A 249 13.00 -0.25 13.87
CA SER A 249 12.17 0.93 13.61
C SER A 249 12.15 1.29 12.13
N THR A 250 13.28 1.19 11.44
CA THR A 250 13.39 1.46 9.99
C THR A 250 12.45 0.57 9.19
N PHE A 251 12.37 -0.74 9.50
CA PHE A 251 11.46 -1.65 8.81
C PHE A 251 9.98 -1.24 9.01
N MET A 252 9.61 -0.79 10.20
CA MET A 252 8.24 -0.31 10.46
C MET A 252 7.90 0.94 9.65
N GLU A 253 8.87 1.81 9.35
CA GLU A 253 8.68 2.93 8.44
C GLU A 253 8.52 2.48 6.99
N VAL A 254 9.36 1.55 6.52
CA VAL A 254 9.25 0.98 5.16
C VAL A 254 7.90 0.31 4.97
N PHE A 255 7.44 -0.48 5.94
CA PHE A 255 6.12 -1.10 5.87
C PHE A 255 5.02 -0.04 5.74
N LYS A 256 5.08 1.00 6.57
CA LYS A 256 4.09 2.08 6.57
C LYS A 256 4.03 2.86 5.25
N TYR A 257 5.17 3.16 4.64
CA TYR A 257 5.21 4.02 3.45
C TYR A 257 5.15 3.25 2.12
N GLU A 258 5.69 2.03 2.06
CA GLU A 258 5.81 1.26 0.81
C GLU A 258 4.79 0.12 0.70
N ILE A 259 4.49 -0.58 1.81
CA ILE A 259 3.59 -1.76 1.80
C ILE A 259 2.14 -1.33 2.06
N ASP A 260 1.92 -0.42 3.02
CA ASP A 260 0.59 0.07 3.38
C ASP A 260 0.47 1.61 3.30
N PRO A 261 0.68 2.21 2.12
CA PRO A 261 0.59 3.67 1.95
C PRO A 261 -0.82 4.21 2.22
N LYS A 262 -1.85 3.35 2.11
CA LYS A 262 -3.26 3.69 2.41
C LYS A 262 -3.58 3.60 3.91
N GLY A 263 -2.67 3.06 4.72
CA GLY A 263 -2.83 2.95 6.16
C GLY A 263 -3.92 1.96 6.60
N LYS A 264 -4.26 0.96 5.78
CA LYS A 264 -5.27 -0.06 6.12
C LYS A 264 -4.85 -0.90 7.33
N PHE A 265 -3.57 -1.22 7.41
CA PHE A 265 -2.95 -2.04 8.46
C PHE A 265 -2.27 -1.20 9.54
N LYS A 266 -2.38 0.14 9.51
CA LYS A 266 -1.75 1.05 10.48
C LYS A 266 -1.94 0.61 11.93
N ASN A 267 -3.17 0.28 12.33
CA ASN A 267 -3.48 -0.10 13.72
C ASN A 267 -2.97 -1.52 14.05
N HIS A 268 -3.05 -2.46 13.10
CA HIS A 268 -2.46 -3.79 13.24
C HIS A 268 -0.94 -3.73 13.41
N LEU A 269 -0.24 -2.85 12.68
CA LEU A 269 1.22 -2.66 12.81
C LEU A 269 1.62 -2.07 14.15
N LYS A 270 0.83 -1.11 14.67
CA LYS A 270 1.04 -0.59 16.02
C LYS A 270 0.91 -1.69 17.07
N LEU A 271 -0.11 -2.54 16.94
CA LEU A 271 -0.33 -3.68 17.84
C LEU A 271 0.80 -4.70 17.73
N LEU A 272 1.21 -5.08 16.52
CA LEU A 272 2.32 -6.00 16.29
C LEU A 272 3.63 -5.45 16.86
N LYS A 273 3.92 -4.16 16.66
CA LYS A 273 5.08 -3.48 17.27
C LYS A 273 5.06 -3.61 18.79
N LEU A 274 3.91 -3.34 19.40
CA LEU A 274 3.73 -3.42 20.83
C LEU A 274 3.96 -4.85 21.35
N LEU A 275 3.36 -5.84 20.69
CA LEU A 275 3.52 -7.25 21.03
C LEU A 275 4.98 -7.69 20.97
N ILE A 276 5.69 -7.40 19.86
CA ILE A 276 7.12 -7.73 19.72
C ILE A 276 7.95 -7.05 20.82
N THR A 277 7.65 -5.79 21.14
CA THR A 277 8.35 -5.05 22.21
C THR A 277 8.15 -5.71 23.57
N VAL A 278 6.91 -6.10 23.91
CA VAL A 278 6.60 -6.77 25.19
C VAL A 278 7.27 -8.13 25.29
N VAL A 279 7.21 -8.94 24.23
CA VAL A 279 7.85 -10.27 24.20
C VAL A 279 9.37 -10.16 24.35
N LEU A 280 10.01 -9.23 23.64
CA LEU A 280 11.45 -9.02 23.76
C LEU A 280 11.86 -8.52 25.15
N LEU A 281 11.07 -7.63 25.77
CA LEU A 281 11.33 -7.18 27.13
C LEU A 281 11.15 -8.30 28.16
N ALA A 282 10.10 -9.12 28.04
CA ALA A 282 9.88 -10.28 28.90
C ALA A 282 11.03 -11.29 28.78
N HIS A 283 11.49 -11.55 27.56
CA HIS A 283 12.69 -12.36 27.30
C HIS A 283 13.93 -11.78 27.98
N CYS A 284 14.23 -10.49 27.79
CA CYS A 284 15.37 -9.85 28.45
C CYS A 284 15.29 -9.92 29.98
N PHE A 285 14.10 -9.70 30.55
CA PHE A 285 13.89 -9.77 32.00
C PHE A 285 14.10 -11.19 32.52
N ALA A 286 13.62 -12.19 31.79
CA ALA A 286 13.85 -13.60 32.09
C ALA A 286 15.34 -13.94 32.05
N CYS A 287 16.06 -13.52 30.99
CA CYS A 287 17.50 -13.76 30.86
C CYS A 287 18.31 -13.09 31.98
N VAL A 288 17.97 -11.85 32.37
CA VAL A 288 18.60 -11.19 33.52
C VAL A 288 18.35 -11.96 34.81
N TRP A 289 17.10 -12.39 35.04
CA TRP A 289 16.73 -13.18 36.23
C TRP A 289 17.45 -14.53 36.30
N ILE A 290 17.53 -15.23 35.17
CA ILE A 290 18.25 -16.51 35.06
C ILE A 290 19.75 -16.32 35.23
N GLY A 291 20.34 -15.33 34.57
CA GLY A 291 21.79 -15.08 34.65
C GLY A 291 22.25 -14.78 36.08
N ILE A 292 21.43 -14.07 36.86
CA ILE A 292 21.70 -13.83 38.29
C ILE A 292 21.61 -15.12 39.09
N GLY A 293 20.57 -15.94 38.86
CA GLY A 293 20.42 -17.24 39.51
C GLY A 293 21.61 -18.17 39.23
N GLN A 294 22.04 -18.27 37.96
CA GLN A 294 23.17 -19.12 37.56
C GLN A 294 24.54 -18.64 38.08
N HIS A 295 24.71 -17.34 38.29
CA HIS A 295 25.98 -16.78 38.78
C HIS A 295 26.08 -16.74 40.31
N SER A 296 24.94 -16.75 41.01
CA SER A 296 24.92 -16.73 42.47
C SER A 296 25.39 -18.06 43.08
N MET A 297 26.46 -18.01 43.87
CA MET A 297 27.05 -19.19 44.55
C MET A 297 26.29 -19.60 45.82
N ASP A 298 25.35 -18.77 46.28
CA ASP A 298 24.49 -19.02 47.45
C ASP A 298 23.18 -19.72 47.06
N LYS A 299 22.38 -20.14 48.05
CA LYS A 299 21.00 -20.61 47.80
C LYS A 299 20.24 -19.56 46.98
N ASN A 300 19.73 -19.98 45.83
CA ASN A 300 19.10 -19.13 44.82
C ASN A 300 17.74 -19.71 44.38
N TRP A 301 16.98 -18.96 43.61
CA TRP A 301 15.63 -19.36 43.20
C TRP A 301 15.60 -20.66 42.36
N ILE A 302 16.67 -20.95 41.61
CA ILE A 302 16.80 -22.18 40.80
C ILE A 302 16.97 -23.40 41.72
N VAL A 303 17.82 -23.28 42.74
CA VAL A 303 18.05 -24.33 43.75
C VAL A 303 16.77 -24.60 44.55
N GLN A 304 16.08 -23.55 45.00
CA GLN A 304 14.82 -23.70 45.76
C GLN A 304 13.74 -24.44 44.95
N ARG A 305 13.74 -24.30 43.63
CA ARG A 305 12.84 -25.01 42.72
C ARG A 305 13.35 -26.40 42.31
N GLY A 306 14.55 -26.79 42.70
CA GLY A 306 15.15 -28.08 42.32
C GLY A 306 15.46 -28.18 40.82
N LEU A 307 15.81 -27.06 40.18
CA LEU A 307 16.01 -26.98 38.72
C LEU A 307 17.49 -27.03 38.29
N GLU A 308 18.41 -27.35 39.19
CA GLU A 308 19.87 -27.31 38.94
C GLU A 308 20.30 -28.26 37.82
N ASP A 309 19.78 -29.50 37.83
CA ASP A 309 20.08 -30.54 36.84
C ASP A 309 19.07 -30.56 35.67
N SER A 310 18.16 -29.59 35.62
CA SER A 310 17.12 -29.52 34.60
C SER A 310 17.65 -29.02 33.27
N HIS A 311 16.98 -29.40 32.17
CA HIS A 311 17.35 -28.90 30.84
C HIS A 311 17.14 -27.38 30.76
N TRP A 312 18.01 -26.65 30.04
CA TRP A 312 17.99 -25.18 29.97
C TRP A 312 16.63 -24.61 29.57
N ILE A 313 15.87 -25.34 28.74
CA ILE A 313 14.51 -24.95 28.33
C ILE A 313 13.56 -24.85 29.53
N GLN A 314 13.64 -25.78 30.49
CA GLN A 314 12.79 -25.76 31.68
C GLN A 314 13.12 -24.57 32.59
N ILE A 315 14.42 -24.29 32.77
CA ILE A 315 14.90 -23.11 33.50
C ILE A 315 14.44 -21.83 32.79
N TYR A 316 14.55 -21.78 31.46
CA TYR A 316 14.12 -20.64 30.65
C TYR A 316 12.61 -20.39 30.74
N LEU A 317 11.78 -21.43 30.60
CA LEU A 317 10.33 -21.31 30.72
C LEU A 317 9.92 -20.85 32.12
N THR A 318 10.59 -21.33 33.16
CA THR A 318 10.33 -20.92 34.55
C THR A 318 10.73 -19.47 34.80
N GLY A 319 11.89 -19.03 34.29
CA GLY A 319 12.33 -17.64 34.37
C GLY A 319 11.46 -16.69 33.54
N LEU A 320 10.99 -17.14 32.37
CA LEU A 320 10.05 -16.40 31.54
C LEU A 320 8.68 -16.27 32.21
N TYR A 321 8.21 -17.33 32.87
CA TYR A 321 7.00 -17.29 33.69
C TYR A 321 7.13 -16.24 34.81
N PHE A 322 8.25 -16.20 35.54
CA PHE A 322 8.53 -15.15 36.54
C PHE A 322 8.52 -13.74 35.92
N ALA A 323 9.19 -13.56 34.78
CA ALA A 323 9.25 -12.26 34.11
C ALA A 323 7.87 -11.79 33.65
N ILE A 324 7.07 -12.67 33.03
CA ILE A 324 5.73 -12.33 32.56
C ILE A 324 4.82 -12.00 33.74
N THR A 325 4.76 -12.85 34.77
CA THR A 325 3.90 -12.63 35.95
C THR A 325 4.27 -11.36 36.73
N THR A 326 5.56 -10.99 36.73
CA THR A 326 6.03 -9.71 37.30
C THR A 326 5.64 -8.52 36.42
N MET A 327 5.83 -8.63 35.10
CA MET A 327 5.49 -7.59 34.13
C MET A 327 3.99 -7.31 34.04
N THR A 328 3.16 -8.34 34.21
CA THR A 328 1.70 -8.21 34.27
C THR A 328 1.17 -7.88 35.65
N THR A 329 2.06 -7.71 36.65
CA THR A 329 1.71 -7.40 38.05
C THR A 329 0.80 -8.44 38.71
N VAL A 330 0.79 -9.68 38.22
CA VAL A 330 0.03 -10.81 38.81
C VAL A 330 0.75 -11.35 40.03
N GLY A 331 2.05 -11.68 39.89
CA GLY A 331 2.94 -12.06 40.99
C GLY A 331 2.37 -13.10 41.97
N TYR A 332 2.21 -14.36 41.55
CA TYR A 332 1.68 -15.44 42.39
C TYR A 332 2.50 -15.72 43.67
N GLY A 333 3.74 -15.25 43.74
CA GLY A 333 4.60 -15.40 44.91
C GLY A 333 5.21 -16.78 45.08
N ASP A 334 5.11 -17.62 44.04
CA ASP A 334 5.65 -18.97 44.01
C ASP A 334 7.16 -18.99 43.69
N ILE A 335 7.66 -17.99 42.96
CA ILE A 335 9.09 -17.72 42.75
C ILE A 335 9.44 -16.42 43.47
N THR A 336 10.30 -16.53 44.48
CA THR A 336 10.72 -15.40 45.31
C THR A 336 12.24 -15.25 45.31
N PRO A 337 12.77 -14.01 45.37
CA PRO A 337 14.19 -13.81 45.59
C PRO A 337 14.61 -14.35 46.95
N ILE A 338 15.72 -15.07 47.00
CA ILE A 338 16.29 -15.67 48.21
C ILE A 338 17.51 -14.87 48.66
N ASN A 339 18.40 -14.54 47.74
CA ASN A 339 19.66 -13.85 48.05
C ASN A 339 19.54 -12.32 47.84
N ALA A 340 20.46 -11.55 48.43
CA ALA A 340 20.41 -10.09 48.38
C ALA A 340 20.51 -9.53 46.95
N TYR A 341 21.22 -10.23 46.05
CA TYR A 341 21.35 -9.83 44.65
C TYR A 341 20.04 -10.02 43.88
N GLU A 342 19.37 -11.15 44.07
CA GLU A 342 18.04 -11.44 43.54
C GLU A 342 17.01 -10.44 44.06
N VAL A 343 17.06 -10.07 45.35
CA VAL A 343 16.18 -9.04 45.92
C VAL A 343 16.40 -7.70 45.21
N LEU A 344 17.66 -7.28 45.04
CA LEU A 344 17.98 -6.02 44.36
C LEU A 344 17.50 -6.02 42.90
N VAL A 345 17.74 -7.11 42.17
CA VAL A 345 17.32 -7.26 40.78
C VAL A 345 15.80 -7.31 40.68
N SER A 346 15.13 -8.03 41.57
CA SER A 346 13.67 -8.09 41.65
C SER A 346 13.07 -6.68 41.86
N ILE A 347 13.61 -5.88 42.78
CA ILE A 347 13.18 -4.48 42.98
C ILE A 347 13.29 -3.69 41.67
N CYS A 348 14.44 -3.76 40.98
CA CYS A 348 14.65 -3.08 39.70
C CYS A 348 13.67 -3.57 38.63
N LEU A 349 13.52 -4.89 38.46
CA LEU A 349 12.62 -5.49 37.46
C LEU A 349 11.17 -5.12 37.71
N THR A 350 10.71 -5.07 38.97
CA THR A 350 9.34 -4.67 39.32
C THR A 350 9.09 -3.18 39.05
N LEU A 351 10.06 -2.31 39.33
CA LEU A 351 9.96 -0.87 39.01
C LEU A 351 9.87 -0.65 37.49
N PHE A 352 10.74 -1.29 36.70
CA PHE A 352 10.67 -1.18 35.24
C PHE A 352 9.41 -1.81 34.67
N SER A 353 8.99 -2.97 35.19
CA SER A 353 7.74 -3.65 34.84
C SER A 353 6.53 -2.72 34.99
N SER A 354 6.45 -1.99 36.11
CA SER A 354 5.36 -1.06 36.38
C SER A 354 5.28 0.07 35.32
N CYS A 355 6.42 0.62 34.93
CA CYS A 355 6.51 1.63 33.86
C CYS A 355 6.10 1.07 32.49
N ILE A 356 6.56 -0.15 32.17
CA ILE A 356 6.26 -0.82 30.90
C ILE A 356 4.76 -1.14 30.83
N PHE A 357 4.17 -1.66 31.90
CA PHE A 357 2.74 -1.96 31.96
C PHE A 357 1.88 -0.71 31.69
N ALA A 358 2.21 0.42 32.32
CA ALA A 358 1.54 1.69 32.07
C ALA A 358 1.68 2.16 30.61
N TYR A 359 2.86 2.00 30.00
CA TYR A 359 3.08 2.33 28.59
C TYR A 359 2.26 1.42 27.65
N VAL A 360 2.21 0.12 27.91
CA VAL A 360 1.45 -0.86 27.12
C VAL A 360 -0.04 -0.52 27.18
N PHE A 361 -0.59 -0.31 28.38
CA PHE A 361 -2.00 0.03 28.57
C PHE A 361 -2.40 1.33 27.84
N ASN A 362 -1.57 2.37 27.96
CA ASN A 362 -1.80 3.64 27.24
C ASN A 362 -1.73 3.48 25.72
N THR A 363 -0.80 2.65 25.23
CA THR A 363 -0.66 2.40 23.80
C THR A 363 -1.86 1.64 23.25
N ILE A 364 -2.33 0.59 23.94
CA ILE A 364 -3.56 -0.15 23.59
C ILE A 364 -4.76 0.82 23.56
N THR A 365 -4.92 1.64 24.60
CA THR A 365 -5.99 2.64 24.66
C THR A 365 -5.93 3.62 23.49
N SER A 366 -4.73 4.07 23.10
CA SER A 366 -4.56 4.92 21.92
C SER A 366 -4.92 4.21 20.62
N ILE A 367 -4.61 2.92 20.48
CA ILE A 367 -4.97 2.13 19.29
C ILE A 367 -6.49 1.96 19.20
N LEU A 368 -7.16 1.68 20.33
CA LEU A 368 -8.62 1.57 20.38
C LEU A 368 -9.30 2.90 20.02
N LYS A 369 -8.80 4.02 20.55
CA LYS A 369 -9.28 5.36 20.16
C LYS A 369 -9.11 5.65 18.67
N ASP A 370 -7.97 5.24 18.08
CA ASP A 370 -7.73 5.39 16.64
C ASP A 370 -8.68 4.52 15.79
N LEU A 371 -9.04 3.32 16.26
CA LEU A 371 -9.98 2.41 15.57
C LEU A 371 -11.42 2.95 15.59
N ASP A 372 -11.83 3.57 16.71
CA ASP A 372 -13.19 4.07 16.89
C ASP A 372 -13.36 5.56 16.56
N ALA A 373 -12.31 6.25 16.12
CA ALA A 373 -12.32 7.70 15.93
C ALA A 373 -13.47 8.23 15.05
N ASP A 374 -13.78 7.54 13.94
CA ASP A 374 -14.84 7.97 13.02
C ASP A 374 -16.24 7.61 13.53
N LYS A 375 -16.40 6.42 14.14
CA LYS A 375 -17.66 5.99 14.75
C LYS A 375 -18.02 6.85 15.96
N SER A 376 -17.02 7.22 16.77
CA SER A 376 -17.19 8.02 17.98
C SER A 376 -17.75 9.40 17.67
N LYS A 377 -17.35 10.04 16.56
CA LYS A 377 -17.89 11.35 16.14
C LYS A 377 -19.37 11.26 15.79
N VAL A 378 -19.74 10.29 14.94
CA VAL A 378 -21.15 10.08 14.55
C VAL A 378 -22.02 9.79 15.76
N LYS A 379 -21.52 8.94 16.67
CA LYS A 379 -22.21 8.64 17.93
C LYS A 379 -22.40 9.90 18.79
N HIS A 380 -21.37 10.71 18.94
CA HIS A 380 -21.42 11.95 19.69
C HIS A 380 -22.45 12.95 19.13
N ASP A 381 -22.45 13.15 17.80
CA ASP A 381 -23.40 14.05 17.14
C ASP A 381 -24.85 13.56 17.29
N LEU A 382 -25.07 12.23 17.21
CA LEU A 382 -26.37 11.61 17.48
C LEU A 382 -26.82 11.78 18.93
N GLU A 383 -25.91 11.65 19.90
CA GLU A 383 -26.20 11.83 21.33
C GLU A 383 -26.65 13.27 21.64
N ILE A 384 -25.94 14.27 21.09
CA ILE A 384 -26.32 15.69 21.23
C ILE A 384 -27.72 15.92 20.66
N LEU A 385 -28.00 15.39 19.47
CA LEU A 385 -29.30 15.55 18.83
C LEU A 385 -30.42 14.84 19.60
N SER A 386 -30.16 13.63 20.09
CA SER A 386 -31.11 12.86 20.91
C SER A 386 -31.43 13.62 22.20
N HIS A 387 -30.41 14.20 22.87
CA HIS A 387 -30.62 15.03 24.06
C HIS A 387 -31.45 16.29 23.76
N TYR A 388 -31.19 16.97 22.65
CA TYR A 388 -31.98 18.12 22.19
C TYR A 388 -33.46 17.74 21.97
N MET A 389 -33.73 16.64 21.26
CA MET A 389 -35.09 16.20 20.96
C MET A 389 -35.85 15.76 22.21
N LYS A 390 -35.17 15.07 23.14
CA LYS A 390 -35.74 14.70 24.45
C LYS A 390 -36.08 15.93 25.29
N LYS A 391 -35.18 16.91 25.37
CA LYS A 391 -35.42 18.17 26.10
C LYS A 391 -36.63 18.96 25.57
N ARG A 392 -36.96 18.79 24.28
CA ARG A 392 -38.09 19.44 23.62
C ARG A 392 -39.35 18.58 23.56
N ASN A 393 -39.36 17.38 24.15
CA ASN A 393 -40.47 16.43 24.11
C ASN A 393 -40.96 16.14 22.67
N ILE A 394 -40.03 15.97 21.74
CA ILE A 394 -40.36 15.57 20.36
C ILE A 394 -40.89 14.14 20.34
N ASP A 395 -41.87 13.85 19.49
CA ASP A 395 -42.44 12.51 19.32
C ASP A 395 -41.39 11.42 18.99
N SER A 396 -41.55 10.23 19.57
CA SER A 396 -40.54 9.15 19.47
C SER A 396 -40.36 8.62 18.04
N ASP A 397 -41.39 8.64 17.21
CA ASP A 397 -41.27 8.20 15.82
C ASP A 397 -40.50 9.23 15.00
N LEU A 398 -40.71 10.52 15.26
CA LEU A 398 -39.92 11.57 14.63
C LEU A 398 -38.45 11.50 15.08
N GLN A 399 -38.18 11.24 16.37
CA GLN A 399 -36.81 11.06 16.87
C GLN A 399 -36.06 9.96 16.13
N LYS A 400 -36.66 8.75 16.03
CA LYS A 400 -36.05 7.62 15.32
C LYS A 400 -35.85 7.92 13.83
N ARG A 401 -36.80 8.60 13.19
CA ARG A 401 -36.67 9.00 11.78
C ARG A 401 -35.50 9.96 11.58
N VAL A 402 -35.35 10.95 12.46
CA VAL A 402 -34.25 11.92 12.42
C VAL A 402 -32.89 11.24 12.68
N GLU A 403 -32.80 10.35 13.66
CA GLU A 403 -31.56 9.60 13.94
C GLU A 403 -31.16 8.69 12.77
N ASN A 404 -32.12 7.95 12.20
CA ASN A 404 -31.88 7.10 11.03
C ASN A 404 -31.46 7.92 9.82
N TYR A 405 -32.13 9.06 9.59
CA TYR A 405 -31.74 10.00 8.55
C TYR A 405 -30.30 10.47 8.74
N LEU A 406 -29.93 10.93 9.94
CA LEU A 406 -28.58 11.43 10.21
C LEU A 406 -27.52 10.33 10.02
N ARG A 407 -27.78 9.10 10.48
CA ARG A 407 -26.88 7.93 10.23
C ARG A 407 -26.65 7.70 8.74
N LEU A 408 -27.71 7.79 7.94
CA LEU A 408 -27.62 7.63 6.49
C LEU A 408 -26.86 8.80 5.84
N VAL A 409 -27.06 10.02 6.32
CA VAL A 409 -26.30 11.19 5.88
C VAL A 409 -24.80 11.01 6.12
N TYR A 410 -24.37 10.59 7.32
CA TYR A 410 -22.96 10.31 7.59
C TYR A 410 -22.38 9.16 6.76
N LYS A 411 -23.22 8.20 6.35
CA LYS A 411 -22.79 7.08 5.48
C LYS A 411 -22.58 7.53 4.02
N HIS A 412 -23.32 8.52 3.57
CA HIS A 412 -23.38 8.93 2.16
C HIS A 412 -22.73 10.29 1.86
N GLN A 413 -22.49 11.15 2.86
CA GLN A 413 -21.77 12.40 2.65
C GLN A 413 -20.25 12.18 2.61
N PRO A 414 -19.54 12.82 1.65
CA PRO A 414 -18.09 12.90 1.70
C PRO A 414 -17.68 13.56 3.01
N SER A 415 -16.66 13.01 3.67
CA SER A 415 -16.23 13.48 4.98
C SER A 415 -15.89 14.98 4.91
N THR A 416 -16.23 15.77 5.93
CA THR A 416 -15.83 17.20 6.00
C THR A 416 -14.31 17.37 5.87
N GLN A 417 -13.56 16.30 6.13
CA GLN A 417 -12.12 16.19 5.93
C GLN A 417 -11.72 16.17 4.45
N GLU A 418 -12.48 15.55 3.56
CA GLU A 418 -12.20 15.56 2.12
C GLU A 418 -12.13 17.00 1.59
N LYS A 419 -13.14 17.83 1.88
CA LYS A 419 -13.14 19.25 1.49
C LYS A 419 -11.91 20.00 2.02
N LYS A 420 -11.47 19.71 3.25
CA LYS A 420 -10.24 20.28 3.85
C LYS A 420 -8.97 19.78 3.15
N ILE A 421 -8.92 18.51 2.76
CA ILE A 421 -7.79 17.90 2.04
C ILE A 421 -7.69 18.46 0.62
N PHE A 422 -8.81 18.63 -0.07
CA PHE A 422 -8.86 19.29 -1.38
C PHE A 422 -8.29 20.73 -1.35
N GLY A 423 -8.41 21.43 -0.21
CA GLY A 423 -7.81 22.75 0.01
C GLY A 423 -6.28 22.73 0.19
N LYS A 424 -5.67 21.58 0.52
CA LYS A 424 -4.22 21.42 0.68
C LYS A 424 -3.50 21.09 -0.62
N LEU A 425 -4.23 20.71 -1.66
CA LEU A 425 -3.65 20.38 -2.97
C LEU A 425 -3.15 21.64 -3.67
N SER A 426 -2.06 21.51 -4.44
CA SER A 426 -1.64 22.58 -5.34
C SER A 426 -2.74 22.84 -6.38
N PRO A 427 -2.86 24.07 -6.92
CA PRO A 427 -3.90 24.40 -7.89
C PRO A 427 -3.85 23.49 -9.13
N GLN A 428 -2.65 23.11 -9.58
CA GLN A 428 -2.45 22.18 -10.70
C GLN A 428 -3.01 20.78 -10.42
N LEU A 429 -2.68 20.19 -9.25
CA LEU A 429 -3.19 18.87 -8.88
C LEU A 429 -4.70 18.88 -8.64
N LYS A 430 -5.21 19.97 -8.09
CA LYS A 430 -6.65 20.16 -7.87
C LYS A 430 -7.39 20.22 -9.21
N GLN A 431 -6.83 20.93 -10.20
CA GLN A 431 -7.39 20.98 -11.54
C GLN A 431 -7.38 19.60 -12.19
N GLU A 432 -6.24 18.90 -12.21
CA GLU A 432 -6.14 17.55 -12.80
C GLU A 432 -7.12 16.56 -12.16
N LEU A 433 -7.26 16.58 -10.84
CA LEU A 433 -8.19 15.71 -10.11
C LEU A 433 -9.66 16.05 -10.42
N ASN A 434 -10.01 17.34 -10.46
CA ASN A 434 -11.35 17.77 -10.84
C ASN A 434 -11.67 17.43 -12.30
N GLU A 435 -10.69 17.54 -13.20
CA GLU A 435 -10.82 17.12 -14.60
C GLU A 435 -11.11 15.62 -14.69
N GLN A 436 -10.48 14.79 -13.84
CA GLN A 436 -10.72 13.34 -13.75
C GLN A 436 -12.07 12.95 -13.16
N ASP A 437 -12.49 13.60 -12.09
CA ASP A 437 -13.74 13.28 -11.43
C ASP A 437 -14.95 13.82 -12.21
N LYS A 438 -14.95 15.12 -12.51
CA LYS A 438 -16.12 15.83 -13.07
C LYS A 438 -16.15 15.80 -14.60
N GLY A 439 -15.01 15.63 -15.27
CA GLY A 439 -14.91 15.65 -16.73
C GLY A 439 -15.72 14.54 -17.41
N LEU A 440 -15.79 13.34 -16.81
CA LEU A 440 -16.55 12.20 -17.34
C LEU A 440 -18.05 12.51 -17.45
N LEU A 441 -18.60 13.32 -16.55
CA LEU A 441 -20.03 13.62 -16.55
C LEU A 441 -20.39 14.73 -17.51
N LEU A 442 -19.49 15.68 -17.73
CA LEU A 442 -19.65 16.68 -18.78
C LEU A 442 -19.63 16.04 -20.17
N LEU A 443 -18.86 14.96 -20.38
CA LEU A 443 -18.90 14.17 -21.62
C LEU A 443 -20.28 13.61 -21.97
N LYS A 444 -21.11 13.36 -20.95
CA LYS A 444 -22.48 12.87 -21.13
C LYS A 444 -23.47 13.97 -21.54
N GLN A 445 -23.05 15.24 -21.52
CA GLN A 445 -23.84 16.39 -21.95
C GLN A 445 -23.40 16.87 -23.34
N PRO A 446 -23.98 16.32 -24.43
CA PRO A 446 -23.54 16.63 -25.79
C PRO A 446 -23.71 18.11 -26.17
N VAL A 447 -24.72 18.77 -25.60
CA VAL A 447 -25.00 20.20 -25.82
C VAL A 447 -23.80 21.08 -25.43
N LEU A 448 -23.10 20.72 -24.35
CA LEU A 448 -21.95 21.48 -23.87
C LEU A 448 -20.68 21.13 -24.63
N VAL A 449 -20.41 19.83 -24.83
CA VAL A 449 -19.15 19.36 -25.42
C VAL A 449 -19.02 19.70 -26.90
N ASN A 450 -20.12 19.61 -27.66
CA ASN A 450 -20.07 19.79 -29.10
C ASN A 450 -20.09 21.27 -29.51
N ASN A 451 -20.72 22.13 -28.70
CA ASN A 451 -20.88 23.54 -29.04
C ASN A 451 -19.72 24.38 -28.46
N PHE A 452 -19.37 24.23 -27.18
CA PHE A 452 -18.43 25.15 -26.52
C PHE A 452 -16.96 24.73 -26.56
N SER A 453 -16.04 25.68 -26.42
CA SER A 453 -14.59 25.44 -26.41
C SER A 453 -14.10 24.60 -25.21
N LEU A 454 -12.94 23.97 -25.34
CA LEU A 454 -12.31 23.24 -24.24
C LEU A 454 -11.94 24.12 -23.04
N LYS A 455 -11.55 25.36 -23.33
CA LYS A 455 -11.14 26.31 -22.30
C LYS A 455 -12.32 26.61 -21.38
N LEU A 456 -13.50 26.87 -21.95
CA LEU A 456 -14.72 27.05 -21.17
C LEU A 456 -15.05 25.80 -20.36
N LEU A 457 -15.00 24.61 -20.97
CA LEU A 457 -15.32 23.36 -20.26
C LEU A 457 -14.41 23.13 -19.04
N LYS A 458 -13.11 23.43 -19.15
CA LYS A 458 -12.16 23.37 -18.02
C LYS A 458 -12.50 24.37 -16.93
N GLU A 459 -12.76 25.62 -17.32
CA GLU A 459 -13.16 26.65 -16.35
C GLU A 459 -14.48 26.25 -15.67
N LEU A 460 -15.44 25.64 -16.37
CA LEU A 460 -16.73 25.21 -15.82
C LEU A 460 -16.62 24.09 -14.78
N ILE A 461 -15.69 23.15 -14.96
CA ILE A 461 -15.43 22.05 -14.00
C ILE A 461 -15.13 22.59 -12.59
N GLU A 462 -14.46 23.74 -12.50
CA GLU A 462 -14.14 24.39 -11.23
C GLU A 462 -15.36 24.99 -10.52
N SER A 463 -16.40 25.41 -11.27
CA SER A 463 -17.65 25.95 -10.71
C SER A 463 -18.71 24.90 -10.41
N VAL A 464 -18.49 23.63 -10.78
CA VAL A 464 -19.45 22.56 -10.48
C VAL A 464 -19.56 22.37 -8.97
N GLN A 465 -20.78 22.55 -8.45
CA GLN A 465 -21.13 22.32 -7.06
C GLN A 465 -21.77 20.94 -6.91
N GLU A 466 -21.43 20.21 -5.85
CA GLU A 466 -22.07 18.93 -5.54
C GLU A 466 -23.22 19.15 -4.57
N ILE A 467 -24.41 18.67 -4.95
CA ILE A 467 -25.63 18.68 -4.16
C ILE A 467 -26.00 17.24 -3.85
N ASN A 468 -26.09 16.92 -2.56
CA ASN A 468 -26.54 15.61 -2.09
C ASN A 468 -28.01 15.71 -1.68
N LEU A 469 -28.85 14.98 -2.40
CA LEU A 469 -30.28 14.90 -2.16
C LEU A 469 -30.62 13.69 -1.30
N THR A 470 -31.54 13.89 -0.39
CA THR A 470 -32.08 12.85 0.46
C THR A 470 -33.39 12.28 -0.08
N PRO A 471 -33.87 11.12 0.39
CA PRO A 471 -35.09 10.51 -0.12
C PRO A 471 -36.28 11.46 0.01
N GLN A 472 -37.09 11.57 -1.06
CA GLN A 472 -38.24 12.47 -1.19
C GLN A 472 -37.91 13.96 -1.28
N GLU A 473 -36.63 14.33 -1.26
CA GLU A 473 -36.21 15.71 -1.46
C GLU A 473 -36.37 16.12 -2.93
N ARG A 474 -36.87 17.34 -3.15
CA ARG A 474 -37.02 17.91 -4.48
C ARG A 474 -35.74 18.59 -4.90
N LEU A 475 -35.39 18.42 -6.16
CA LEU A 475 -34.30 19.17 -6.77
C LEU A 475 -34.67 20.67 -6.77
N PRO A 476 -33.78 21.57 -6.33
CA PRO A 476 -34.07 23.00 -6.27
C PRO A 476 -34.46 23.56 -7.64
N ASN A 477 -35.37 24.53 -7.66
CA ASN A 477 -35.78 25.22 -8.88
C ASN A 477 -34.82 26.37 -9.26
N ASP A 478 -33.53 26.21 -8.97
CA ASP A 478 -32.55 27.25 -9.30
C ASP A 478 -32.21 27.24 -10.79
N GLN A 479 -31.88 28.42 -11.31
CA GLN A 479 -31.47 28.63 -12.70
C GLN A 479 -30.09 28.02 -12.94
N GLY A 480 -30.08 26.85 -13.58
CA GLY A 480 -28.84 26.17 -13.93
C GLY A 480 -29.05 24.74 -14.42
N LEU A 481 -27.92 24.07 -14.67
CA LEU A 481 -27.85 22.70 -15.13
C LEU A 481 -27.55 21.76 -13.97
N TYR A 482 -28.32 20.70 -13.86
CA TYR A 482 -28.17 19.63 -12.88
C TYR A 482 -27.84 18.32 -13.59
N ILE A 483 -26.74 17.66 -13.24
CA ILE A 483 -26.30 16.41 -13.85
C ILE A 483 -26.32 15.33 -12.78
N LEU A 484 -27.08 14.25 -13.00
CA LEU A 484 -27.18 13.17 -12.03
C LEU A 484 -25.88 12.35 -12.00
N LEU A 485 -25.18 12.31 -10.87
CA LEU A 485 -23.97 11.51 -10.68
C LEU A 485 -24.33 10.06 -10.32
N LYS A 486 -25.10 9.90 -9.24
CA LYS A 486 -25.47 8.63 -8.61
C LYS A 486 -26.87 8.73 -8.05
N GLY A 487 -27.59 7.61 -8.04
CA GLY A 487 -28.97 7.52 -7.56
C GLY A 487 -30.01 7.62 -8.68
N ASN A 488 -31.27 7.63 -8.26
CA ASN A 488 -32.44 7.69 -9.15
C ASN A 488 -33.30 8.89 -8.75
N ILE A 489 -33.72 9.65 -9.76
CA ILE A 489 -34.61 10.79 -9.59
C ILE A 489 -35.85 10.56 -10.43
N ASN A 490 -37.01 10.59 -9.79
CA ASN A 490 -38.31 10.45 -10.44
C ASN A 490 -38.77 11.80 -10.99
N ILE A 491 -39.24 11.78 -12.23
CA ILE A 491 -39.80 12.92 -12.95
C ILE A 491 -41.29 12.97 -12.67
N ILE A 492 -41.76 14.09 -12.14
CA ILE A 492 -43.12 14.32 -11.70
C ILE A 492 -43.78 15.39 -12.57
N PHE A 493 -45.01 15.14 -13.03
CA PHE A 493 -45.79 16.12 -13.78
C PHE A 493 -47.04 16.55 -12.99
N GLY A 494 -47.27 17.87 -12.93
CA GLY A 494 -48.43 18.46 -12.27
C GLY A 494 -48.48 18.32 -10.74
N GLU A 495 -49.52 18.89 -10.14
CA GLU A 495 -49.73 18.88 -8.68
C GLU A 495 -50.05 17.47 -8.14
N ASN A 496 -50.65 16.61 -8.97
CA ASN A 496 -51.10 15.26 -8.63
C ASN A 496 -49.97 14.22 -8.47
N ARG A 497 -48.70 14.65 -8.43
CA ARG A 497 -47.51 13.81 -8.21
C ARG A 497 -47.41 12.58 -9.11
N THR A 498 -47.88 12.63 -10.35
CA THR A 498 -47.78 11.50 -11.26
C THR A 498 -46.34 11.32 -11.73
N ILE A 499 -45.79 10.12 -11.53
CA ILE A 499 -44.44 9.78 -11.99
C ILE A 499 -44.52 9.47 -13.49
N VAL A 500 -43.79 10.24 -14.29
CA VAL A 500 -43.80 10.15 -15.77
C VAL A 500 -42.56 9.43 -16.29
N GLY A 501 -41.49 9.38 -15.50
CA GLY A 501 -40.26 8.67 -15.86
C GLY A 501 -39.18 8.83 -14.80
N ASN A 502 -38.02 8.19 -15.02
CA ASN A 502 -36.89 8.22 -14.09
C ASN A 502 -35.61 8.67 -14.81
N LEU A 503 -34.80 9.48 -14.13
CA LEU A 503 -33.48 9.90 -14.58
C LEU A 503 -32.43 8.86 -14.20
N LYS A 504 -31.47 8.67 -15.09
CA LYS A 504 -30.33 7.76 -14.93
C LYS A 504 -29.03 8.55 -14.71
N PRO A 505 -28.01 7.93 -14.08
CA PRO A 505 -26.68 8.51 -13.94
C PRO A 505 -26.07 9.02 -15.25
N GLY A 506 -25.86 10.32 -15.34
CA GLY A 506 -25.37 11.02 -16.52
C GLY A 506 -26.40 11.90 -17.22
N ASP A 507 -27.68 11.79 -16.86
CA ASP A 507 -28.71 12.65 -17.43
C ASP A 507 -28.60 14.08 -16.89
N GLY A 508 -28.79 15.05 -17.79
CA GLY A 508 -28.77 16.48 -17.48
C GLY A 508 -30.17 17.07 -17.48
N VAL A 509 -30.50 17.84 -16.45
CA VAL A 509 -31.77 18.53 -16.25
C VAL A 509 -31.51 20.04 -16.17
N GLY A 510 -32.36 20.84 -16.79
CA GLY A 510 -32.22 22.30 -16.73
C GLY A 510 -31.27 22.89 -17.76
N LEU A 511 -31.00 22.18 -18.86
CA LEU A 511 -30.26 22.75 -20.00
C LEU A 511 -30.93 24.03 -20.53
N LYS A 512 -32.26 24.09 -20.59
CA LYS A 512 -32.96 25.33 -21.01
C LYS A 512 -32.85 26.46 -20.00
N SER A 513 -32.98 26.15 -18.70
CA SER A 513 -32.76 27.14 -17.64
C SER A 513 -31.32 27.65 -17.58
N LEU A 514 -30.37 26.97 -18.23
CA LEU A 514 -29.01 27.47 -18.41
C LEU A 514 -28.92 28.55 -19.50
N PHE A 515 -29.74 28.47 -20.56
CA PHE A 515 -29.70 29.41 -21.69
C PHE A 515 -30.77 30.50 -21.63
N ASN A 516 -31.88 30.29 -20.91
CA ASN A 516 -33.02 31.21 -20.85
C ASN A 516 -33.52 31.40 -19.41
N GLU A 517 -33.54 32.64 -18.93
CA GLU A 517 -33.90 33.02 -17.55
C GLU A 517 -35.41 32.90 -17.25
N GLN A 518 -36.28 32.99 -18.26
CA GLN A 518 -37.73 33.18 -18.07
C GLN A 518 -38.55 31.87 -18.03
N GLN A 519 -37.92 30.69 -18.13
CA GLN A 519 -38.67 29.43 -18.14
C GLN A 519 -38.55 28.68 -16.81
N ASN A 520 -39.64 28.71 -16.03
CA ASN A 520 -39.84 27.81 -14.90
C ASN A 520 -40.03 26.37 -15.40
N ARG A 521 -39.43 25.42 -14.69
CA ARG A 521 -39.53 23.99 -15.00
C ARG A 521 -40.98 23.53 -14.86
N LYS A 522 -41.54 22.98 -15.94
CA LYS A 522 -42.88 22.35 -15.94
C LYS A 522 -42.89 20.99 -15.22
N LEU A 523 -41.72 20.36 -15.06
CA LEU A 523 -41.54 19.06 -14.43
C LEU A 523 -40.88 19.24 -13.06
N GLY A 524 -41.40 18.51 -12.07
CA GLY A 524 -40.77 18.35 -10.76
C GLY A 524 -39.81 17.15 -10.77
N PHE A 525 -38.77 17.21 -9.96
CA PHE A 525 -37.79 16.13 -9.83
C PHE A 525 -37.62 15.77 -8.36
N VAL A 526 -37.90 14.53 -8.01
CA VAL A 526 -37.85 14.05 -6.62
C VAL A 526 -36.89 12.86 -6.53
N SER A 527 -35.98 12.91 -5.58
CA SER A 527 -35.06 11.80 -5.34
C SER A 527 -35.82 10.61 -4.73
N GLU A 528 -35.64 9.42 -5.29
CA GLU A 528 -36.20 8.18 -4.73
C GLU A 528 -35.42 7.74 -3.47
N GLY A 529 -34.09 7.87 -3.53
CA GLY A 529 -33.16 7.52 -2.46
C GLY A 529 -32.14 8.64 -2.20
N PHE A 530 -30.94 8.27 -1.73
CA PHE A 530 -29.81 9.19 -1.72
C PHE A 530 -29.27 9.35 -3.13
N SER A 531 -29.32 10.58 -3.65
CA SER A 531 -28.83 10.89 -4.99
C SER A 531 -27.85 12.04 -4.92
N THR A 532 -26.76 11.93 -5.68
CA THR A 532 -25.76 12.99 -5.79
C THR A 532 -25.90 13.65 -7.16
N VAL A 533 -25.97 14.97 -7.17
CA VAL A 533 -26.20 15.77 -8.38
C VAL A 533 -25.16 16.88 -8.46
N TYR A 534 -24.60 17.06 -9.65
CA TYR A 534 -23.72 18.18 -9.95
C TYR A 534 -24.53 19.35 -10.48
N TYR A 535 -24.37 20.51 -9.87
CA TYR A 535 -25.05 21.75 -10.22
C TYR A 535 -24.08 22.76 -10.81
N ILE A 536 -24.49 23.37 -11.92
CA ILE A 536 -23.81 24.48 -12.58
C ILE A 536 -24.80 25.63 -12.63
N SER A 537 -24.51 26.71 -11.91
CA SER A 537 -25.33 27.92 -11.96
C SER A 537 -25.24 28.59 -13.33
N GLN A 538 -26.37 29.13 -13.80
CA GLN A 538 -26.41 29.96 -15.00
C GLN A 538 -25.49 31.18 -14.88
N GLY A 539 -25.48 31.88 -13.73
CA GLY A 539 -24.64 33.06 -13.54
C GLY A 539 -23.15 32.75 -13.63
N ASP A 540 -22.72 31.62 -13.06
CA ASP A 540 -21.33 31.16 -13.14
C ASP A 540 -20.95 30.68 -14.54
N PHE A 541 -21.89 30.05 -15.24
CA PHE A 541 -21.72 29.69 -16.64
C PHE A 541 -21.56 30.94 -17.52
N PHE A 542 -22.43 31.93 -17.36
CA PHE A 542 -22.40 33.17 -18.13
C PHE A 542 -21.13 33.99 -17.91
N LYS A 543 -20.67 34.12 -16.66
CA LYS A 543 -19.42 34.85 -16.31
C LYS A 543 -18.17 34.27 -16.99
N LYS A 544 -18.18 33.00 -17.36
CA LYS A 544 -17.03 32.29 -17.95
C LYS A 544 -17.04 32.31 -19.48
N LEU A 545 -18.15 32.69 -20.10
CA LEU A 545 -18.25 32.82 -21.56
C LEU A 545 -17.38 33.98 -22.06
N LYS A 546 -16.58 33.73 -23.10
CA LYS A 546 -15.71 34.71 -23.75
C LYS A 546 -15.72 34.49 -25.27
N ASP A 547 -15.59 35.57 -26.03
CA ASP A 547 -15.39 35.57 -27.47
C ASP A 547 -16.39 34.65 -28.22
N THR A 548 -15.88 33.67 -28.97
CA THR A 548 -16.67 32.74 -29.80
C THR A 548 -17.67 31.90 -29.01
N ASP A 549 -17.42 31.62 -27.73
CA ASP A 549 -18.34 30.87 -26.89
C ASP A 549 -19.57 31.71 -26.50
N LEU A 550 -19.42 33.04 -26.42
CA LEU A 550 -20.53 33.97 -26.16
C LEU A 550 -21.49 34.01 -27.36
N ASP A 551 -20.95 34.06 -28.57
CA ASP A 551 -21.76 34.05 -29.79
C ASP A 551 -22.55 32.75 -29.94
N GLN A 552 -21.89 31.61 -29.66
CA GLN A 552 -22.55 30.31 -29.64
C GLN A 552 -23.64 30.22 -28.57
N PHE A 553 -23.42 30.79 -27.39
CA PHE A 553 -24.44 30.86 -26.34
C PHE A 553 -25.70 31.58 -26.82
N TYR A 554 -25.56 32.77 -27.41
CA TYR A 554 -26.70 33.52 -27.92
C TYR A 554 -27.38 32.79 -29.08
N GLN A 555 -26.62 32.16 -29.98
CA GLN A 555 -27.18 31.37 -31.06
C GLN A 555 -28.04 30.19 -30.54
N ILE A 556 -27.56 29.49 -29.52
CA ILE A 556 -28.32 28.39 -28.89
C ILE A 556 -29.56 28.94 -28.17
N ARG A 557 -29.42 30.04 -27.43
CA ARG A 557 -30.53 30.69 -26.73
C ARG A 557 -31.65 31.08 -27.70
N ASP A 558 -31.31 31.75 -28.79
CA ASP A 558 -32.29 32.24 -29.75
C ASP A 558 -33.00 31.08 -30.47
N ARG A 559 -32.28 29.99 -30.78
CA ARG A 559 -32.90 28.75 -31.30
C ARG A 559 -33.87 28.11 -30.31
N ILE A 560 -33.52 28.07 -29.02
CA ILE A 560 -34.41 27.56 -27.96
C ILE A 560 -35.65 28.44 -27.83
N MET A 561 -35.52 29.76 -27.93
CA MET A 561 -36.66 30.70 -27.93
C MET A 561 -37.60 30.49 -29.12
N MET A 562 -37.03 30.18 -30.29
CA MET A 562 -37.76 29.86 -31.52
C MET A 562 -38.32 28.43 -31.56
N GLN A 563 -38.19 27.65 -30.47
CA GLN A 563 -38.58 26.24 -30.36
C GLN A 563 -37.94 25.32 -31.43
N ASN A 564 -36.81 25.72 -32.01
CA ASN A 564 -36.07 24.93 -32.98
C ASN A 564 -34.94 24.16 -32.27
N TYR A 565 -35.12 22.85 -32.09
CA TYR A 565 -34.17 22.00 -31.37
C TYR A 565 -33.22 21.19 -32.28
N ASP A 566 -33.26 21.45 -33.59
CA ASP A 566 -32.46 20.72 -34.55
C ASP A 566 -30.96 20.98 -34.33
N ASN A 567 -30.17 19.91 -34.34
CA ASN A 567 -28.71 19.91 -34.15
C ASN A 567 -28.22 20.52 -32.82
N LEU A 568 -29.09 20.72 -31.83
CA LEU A 568 -28.68 21.13 -30.47
C LEU A 568 -28.20 19.95 -29.61
N PHE A 569 -28.28 18.71 -30.12
CA PHE A 569 -27.99 17.47 -29.40
C PHE A 569 -28.80 17.28 -28.11
N LEU A 570 -29.93 17.97 -27.98
CA LEU A 570 -30.86 17.81 -26.85
C LEU A 570 -31.65 16.51 -27.02
N LYS A 571 -31.56 15.59 -26.06
CA LYS A 571 -32.38 14.37 -25.99
C LYS A 571 -33.58 14.61 -25.08
N CYS A 572 -34.78 14.19 -25.49
CA CYS A 572 -35.97 14.21 -24.64
C CYS A 572 -35.78 13.27 -23.43
N LEU A 573 -36.11 13.75 -22.22
CA LEU A 573 -35.94 12.99 -20.98
C LEU A 573 -36.83 11.75 -20.89
N LEU A 574 -37.95 11.73 -21.61
CA LEU A 574 -38.93 10.64 -21.59
C LEU A 574 -38.67 9.61 -22.70
N CYS A 575 -38.60 10.06 -23.96
CA CYS A 575 -38.52 9.17 -25.12
C CYS A 575 -37.13 9.10 -25.78
N ARG A 576 -36.13 9.82 -25.25
CA ARG A 576 -34.69 9.77 -25.63
C ARG A 576 -34.36 10.15 -27.08
N LYS A 577 -35.36 10.54 -27.88
CA LYS A 577 -35.20 11.08 -29.24
C LYS A 577 -34.74 12.54 -29.21
N GLN A 578 -34.09 12.97 -30.28
CA GLN A 578 -33.69 14.37 -30.49
C GLN A 578 -34.82 15.16 -31.18
N GLY A 579 -34.80 16.49 -31.05
CA GLY A 579 -35.71 17.39 -31.79
C GLY A 579 -36.93 17.90 -31.02
N HIS A 580 -37.17 17.45 -29.78
CA HIS A 580 -38.25 17.97 -28.93
C HIS A 580 -37.92 17.87 -27.43
N GLU A 581 -38.64 18.65 -26.60
CA GLU A 581 -38.41 18.75 -25.15
C GLU A 581 -39.12 17.66 -24.35
N ILE A 582 -40.44 17.60 -24.53
CA ILE A 582 -41.35 16.60 -23.97
C ILE A 582 -42.08 16.03 -25.18
N CYS A 583 -42.16 14.72 -25.29
CA CYS A 583 -42.90 14.07 -26.37
C CYS A 583 -44.34 14.64 -26.34
N GLU A 584 -44.77 15.37 -27.39
CA GLU A 584 -46.15 15.87 -27.49
C GLU A 584 -47.15 14.70 -27.60
N ASP A 585 -46.67 13.51 -27.99
CA ASP A 585 -47.40 12.23 -28.03
C ASP A 585 -47.60 11.56 -26.65
N ILE A 586 -47.62 12.30 -25.53
CA ILE A 586 -48.13 11.74 -24.26
C ILE A 586 -49.66 11.48 -24.36
N TYR A 587 -50.30 11.86 -25.47
CA TYR A 587 -51.66 11.44 -25.78
C TYR A 587 -51.75 9.93 -25.98
N PHE A 588 -52.14 9.26 -24.89
CA PHE A 588 -52.96 8.05 -24.84
C PHE A 588 -52.65 6.99 -25.91
N ASN A 589 -51.67 6.13 -25.60
CA ASN A 589 -51.42 4.93 -26.38
C ASN A 589 -52.53 3.90 -26.11
N LEU A 590 -53.68 4.07 -26.77
CA LEU A 590 -54.77 3.09 -26.82
C LEU A 590 -54.19 1.78 -27.36
N ASN A 591 -54.13 0.74 -26.53
CA ASN A 591 -53.78 -0.59 -27.02
C ASN A 591 -54.88 -1.05 -27.98
N ARG A 592 -54.67 -0.78 -29.27
CA ARG A 592 -55.64 -0.95 -30.35
C ARG A 592 -56.14 -2.38 -30.38
N GLU A 593 -55.29 -3.36 -30.10
CA GLU A 593 -55.68 -4.78 -29.99
C GLU A 593 -56.62 -5.03 -28.83
N LEU A 594 -56.40 -4.40 -27.67
CA LEU A 594 -57.27 -4.54 -26.50
C LEU A 594 -58.64 -3.90 -26.73
N ILE A 595 -58.69 -2.76 -27.42
CA ILE A 595 -59.94 -2.06 -27.73
C ILE A 595 -60.67 -2.74 -28.87
N LEU A 596 -59.97 -3.17 -29.91
CA LEU A 596 -60.52 -4.00 -30.98
C LEU A 596 -61.04 -5.31 -30.40
N ALA A 597 -60.33 -5.93 -29.46
CA ALA A 597 -60.85 -7.09 -28.73
C ALA A 597 -62.09 -6.72 -27.90
N LYS A 598 -62.09 -5.58 -27.21
CA LYS A 598 -63.28 -5.10 -26.48
C LYS A 598 -64.46 -4.80 -27.40
N HIS A 599 -64.23 -4.38 -28.64
CA HIS A 599 -65.27 -4.02 -29.62
C HIS A 599 -65.72 -5.21 -30.49
N GLN A 600 -64.81 -6.13 -30.82
CA GLN A 600 -65.10 -7.35 -31.59
C GLN A 600 -65.65 -8.47 -30.69
N TYR A 601 -65.25 -8.49 -29.42
CA TYR A 601 -65.77 -9.41 -28.40
C TYR A 601 -66.68 -8.71 -27.38
N SER A 602 -67.18 -7.49 -27.66
CA SER A 602 -68.30 -6.95 -26.87
C SER A 602 -69.54 -7.76 -27.21
N VAL A 603 -69.78 -8.82 -26.44
CA VAL A 603 -71.08 -9.47 -26.41
C VAL A 603 -72.05 -8.45 -25.83
N GLU A 604 -73.00 -7.97 -26.65
CA GLU A 604 -74.16 -7.24 -26.13
C GLU A 604 -74.89 -8.16 -25.15
N GLN A 605 -74.73 -7.86 -23.88
CA GLN A 605 -75.36 -8.64 -22.84
C GLN A 605 -76.80 -8.16 -22.71
N GLU A 606 -77.72 -8.77 -23.47
CA GLU A 606 -79.15 -8.62 -23.20
C GLU A 606 -79.43 -9.10 -21.78
N ARG A 607 -79.61 -8.15 -20.86
CA ARG A 607 -80.01 -8.45 -19.50
C ARG A 607 -81.47 -8.88 -19.53
N GLN A 608 -81.71 -10.19 -19.50
CA GLN A 608 -83.02 -10.70 -19.11
C GLN A 608 -83.38 -10.14 -17.73
N ALA A 609 -84.38 -9.25 -17.68
CA ALA A 609 -84.81 -8.56 -16.46
C ALA A 609 -85.33 -9.51 -15.35
N LYS A 610 -85.49 -10.81 -15.65
CA LYS A 610 -86.01 -11.82 -14.74
C LYS A 610 -85.06 -13.02 -14.57
N PHE A 611 -83.78 -12.79 -14.29
CA PHE A 611 -82.97 -13.86 -13.70
C PHE A 611 -83.30 -13.98 -12.21
N ARG A 612 -84.19 -14.92 -11.85
CA ARG A 612 -84.48 -15.28 -10.46
C ARG A 612 -83.22 -15.91 -9.86
N ARG A 613 -82.44 -15.13 -9.10
CA ARG A 613 -81.31 -15.67 -8.32
C ARG A 613 -81.86 -16.72 -7.35
N ARG A 614 -81.60 -18.01 -7.60
CA ARG A 614 -81.57 -18.99 -6.50
C ARG A 614 -80.44 -18.52 -5.58
N ARG A 615 -80.82 -18.01 -4.41
CA ARG A 615 -79.89 -17.66 -3.32
C ARG A 615 -79.22 -18.96 -2.89
N ARG A 616 -78.13 -19.38 -3.55
CA ARG A 616 -77.23 -20.37 -2.98
C ARG A 616 -76.68 -19.73 -1.71
N GLN A 617 -77.06 -20.29 -0.56
CA GLN A 617 -76.67 -19.85 0.77
C GLN A 617 -75.16 -19.57 0.80
N LYS A 618 -74.78 -18.28 0.87
CA LYS A 618 -73.40 -17.84 1.12
C LYS A 618 -72.88 -18.21 2.53
N SER A 619 -73.68 -18.90 3.34
CA SER A 619 -73.32 -19.32 4.69
C SER A 619 -72.18 -20.35 4.70
N ARG A 620 -72.11 -21.26 3.71
CA ARG A 620 -71.10 -22.33 3.76
C ARG A 620 -69.66 -21.85 3.57
N ALA A 621 -69.41 -20.85 2.71
CA ALA A 621 -68.06 -20.35 2.48
C ALA A 621 -67.48 -19.59 3.68
N PHE A 622 -68.31 -18.79 4.36
CA PHE A 622 -67.90 -18.12 5.60
C PHE A 622 -67.74 -19.11 6.74
N HIS A 623 -68.64 -20.08 6.86
CA HIS A 623 -68.52 -21.11 7.89
C HIS A 623 -67.30 -22.02 7.68
N GLU A 624 -66.97 -22.33 6.43
CA GLU A 624 -65.75 -23.06 6.03
C GLU A 624 -64.48 -22.25 6.34
N LEU A 625 -64.47 -20.94 6.06
CA LEU A 625 -63.36 -20.05 6.40
C LEU A 625 -63.17 -19.92 7.92
N GLU A 626 -64.27 -19.82 8.67
CA GLU A 626 -64.24 -19.72 10.12
C GLU A 626 -63.83 -21.04 10.78
N PHE A 627 -64.25 -22.18 10.21
CA PHE A 627 -63.81 -23.51 10.61
C PHE A 627 -62.31 -23.71 10.33
N ARG A 628 -61.82 -23.29 9.16
CA ARG A 628 -60.39 -23.32 8.82
C ARG A 628 -59.56 -22.41 9.73
N ARG A 629 -60.07 -21.23 10.06
CA ARG A 629 -59.40 -20.30 11.00
C ARG A 629 -59.34 -20.87 12.42
N ARG A 630 -60.41 -21.54 12.88
CA ARG A 630 -60.42 -22.25 14.17
C ARG A 630 -59.42 -23.40 14.19
N ASN A 631 -59.36 -24.22 13.13
CA ASN A 631 -58.41 -25.33 13.07
C ASN A 631 -56.96 -24.86 12.98
N ALA A 632 -56.69 -23.76 12.28
CA ALA A 632 -55.36 -23.14 12.26
C ALA A 632 -54.94 -22.64 13.65
N ASN A 633 -55.86 -21.99 14.38
CA ASN A 633 -55.58 -21.54 15.75
C ASN A 633 -55.39 -22.71 16.73
N LEU A 634 -56.16 -23.79 16.60
CA LEU A 634 -55.98 -25.01 17.40
C LEU A 634 -54.64 -25.68 17.10
N CYS A 635 -54.22 -25.70 15.84
CA CYS A 635 -52.91 -26.21 15.44
C CYS A 635 -51.80 -25.37 16.07
N TYR A 636 -51.87 -24.04 15.94
CA TYR A 636 -50.91 -23.11 16.54
C TYR A 636 -50.82 -23.24 18.07
N GLN A 637 -51.96 -23.36 18.75
CA GLN A 637 -51.98 -23.59 20.21
C GLN A 637 -51.41 -24.96 20.59
N ARG A 638 -51.63 -26.01 19.79
CA ARG A 638 -50.97 -27.30 20.00
C ARG A 638 -49.47 -27.20 19.81
N THR A 639 -49.00 -26.51 18.77
CA THR A 639 -47.56 -26.32 18.52
C THR A 639 -46.90 -25.57 19.67
N ILE A 640 -47.54 -24.52 20.20
CA ILE A 640 -47.06 -23.81 21.40
C ILE A 640 -47.10 -24.70 22.64
N LYS A 641 -48.13 -25.54 22.81
CA LYS A 641 -48.18 -26.48 23.93
C LYS A 641 -47.10 -27.54 23.86
N THR A 642 -46.80 -28.07 22.67
CA THR A 642 -45.70 -29.04 22.47
C THR A 642 -44.35 -28.36 22.68
N MET A 643 -44.15 -27.14 22.20
CA MET A 643 -42.92 -26.37 22.48
C MET A 643 -42.75 -26.12 23.98
N ARG A 644 -43.83 -25.74 24.69
CA ARG A 644 -43.82 -25.55 26.15
C ARG A 644 -43.75 -26.85 26.97
N MET A 645 -44.07 -27.99 26.37
CA MET A 645 -43.87 -29.30 26.97
C MET A 645 -42.42 -29.74 26.78
N GLN A 646 -41.83 -29.50 25.60
CA GLN A 646 -40.41 -29.70 25.37
C GLN A 646 -39.53 -28.77 26.22
N GLU A 647 -39.93 -27.50 26.40
CA GLU A 647 -39.27 -26.59 27.37
C GLU A 647 -39.38 -27.12 28.80
N ARG A 648 -40.52 -27.71 29.18
CA ARG A 648 -40.70 -28.29 30.52
C ARG A 648 -39.99 -29.63 30.72
N GLU A 649 -39.85 -30.44 29.68
CA GLU A 649 -39.05 -31.66 29.70
C GLU A 649 -37.55 -31.30 29.79
N MET A 650 -37.10 -30.27 29.07
CA MET A 650 -35.73 -29.74 29.24
C MET A 650 -35.49 -29.10 30.62
N GLU A 651 -36.48 -28.39 31.18
CA GLU A 651 -36.37 -27.85 32.56
C GLU A 651 -36.41 -28.95 33.63
N SER A 652 -37.11 -30.08 33.42
CA SER A 652 -37.07 -31.23 34.35
C SER A 652 -35.78 -32.04 34.25
N ASP A 653 -35.22 -32.15 33.04
CA ASP A 653 -33.91 -32.81 32.84
C ASP A 653 -32.76 -31.95 33.42
N GLU A 654 -32.91 -30.61 33.46
CA GLU A 654 -31.97 -29.69 34.13
C GLU A 654 -32.10 -29.65 35.68
N GLU A 655 -33.19 -30.16 36.26
CA GLU A 655 -33.35 -30.29 37.72
C GLU A 655 -32.79 -31.62 38.25
N ASP A 656 -32.75 -32.68 37.43
CA ASP A 656 -32.11 -33.97 37.78
C ASP A 656 -30.58 -33.97 37.57
N GLU A 657 -30.01 -33.01 36.81
CA GLU A 657 -28.55 -32.81 36.67
C GLU A 657 -27.94 -31.76 37.63
N LYS A 658 -28.74 -31.19 38.55
CA LYS A 658 -28.26 -30.22 39.58
C LYS A 658 -27.80 -30.85 40.90
N SER A 659 -27.34 -32.11 40.85
CA SER A 659 -26.55 -32.71 41.94
C SER A 659 -25.12 -33.01 41.51
N GLU A 660 -24.44 -32.05 40.88
CA GLU A 660 -22.99 -31.87 40.97
C GLU A 660 -22.62 -30.57 40.24
N ALA A 661 -22.43 -29.52 41.03
CA ALA A 661 -21.78 -28.28 40.60
C ALA A 661 -20.30 -28.59 40.27
N GLU A 662 -19.55 -27.87 39.42
CA GLU A 662 -19.36 -26.42 39.39
C GLU A 662 -18.46 -26.03 38.19
N GLU A 663 -18.67 -24.81 37.67
CA GLU A 663 -17.73 -23.91 36.96
C GLU A 663 -17.23 -24.22 35.53
N SER A 664 -17.77 -23.51 34.54
CA SER A 664 -17.07 -22.30 34.02
C SER A 664 -17.92 -21.57 32.96
N ASP A 665 -18.10 -20.27 33.15
CA ASP A 665 -18.70 -19.35 32.18
C ASP A 665 -17.73 -19.11 31.00
N SER A 666 -18.22 -19.32 29.77
CA SER A 666 -17.55 -18.92 28.53
C SER A 666 -18.55 -18.28 27.57
N TYR A 667 -18.39 -16.97 27.37
CA TYR A 667 -19.06 -16.16 26.35
C TYR A 667 -18.63 -16.61 24.94
N ASP A 668 -19.28 -17.61 24.33
CA ASP A 668 -19.09 -17.89 22.90
C ASP A 668 -20.34 -18.45 22.15
N ASP A 669 -21.44 -18.79 22.83
CA ASP A 669 -22.57 -19.47 22.17
C ASP A 669 -23.56 -18.57 21.41
N LEU A 670 -23.49 -17.24 21.57
CA LEU A 670 -24.44 -16.32 20.92
C LEU A 670 -24.16 -16.06 19.43
N GLU A 671 -23.01 -16.50 18.92
CA GLU A 671 -22.64 -16.35 17.51
C GLU A 671 -22.99 -17.59 16.67
N GLN A 672 -23.08 -18.79 17.29
CA GLN A 672 -23.53 -20.02 16.62
C GLN A 672 -25.05 -20.08 16.42
N SER A 673 -25.85 -19.57 17.36
CA SER A 673 -27.33 -19.57 17.21
C SER A 673 -27.83 -18.61 16.11
N ARG A 674 -27.07 -17.57 15.77
CA ARG A 674 -27.40 -16.69 14.62
C ARG A 674 -27.13 -17.35 13.28
N HIS A 675 -26.11 -18.20 13.20
CA HIS A 675 -25.78 -18.88 11.95
C HIS A 675 -26.79 -19.99 11.62
N TYR A 676 -27.37 -20.64 12.65
CA TYR A 676 -28.41 -21.66 12.46
C TYR A 676 -29.78 -21.09 12.03
N LEU A 677 -30.09 -19.85 12.40
CA LEU A 677 -31.36 -19.19 12.07
C LEU A 677 -31.40 -18.55 10.67
N ASP A 678 -30.24 -18.25 10.07
CA ASP A 678 -30.19 -17.73 8.70
C ASP A 678 -30.12 -18.84 7.63
N GLU A 679 -29.68 -20.07 7.97
CA GLU A 679 -29.72 -21.21 7.03
C GLU A 679 -31.11 -21.82 6.82
N ASN A 680 -32.08 -21.59 7.72
CA ASN A 680 -33.43 -22.19 7.65
C ASN A 680 -34.55 -21.26 7.12
N LYS A 681 -34.21 -20.07 6.60
CA LYS A 681 -35.22 -19.21 5.92
C LYS A 681 -35.61 -19.70 4.53
N ASP A 682 -34.78 -20.55 3.90
CA ASP A 682 -35.00 -21.01 2.53
C ASP A 682 -35.74 -22.37 2.43
N SER A 683 -36.22 -22.94 3.54
CA SER A 683 -36.84 -24.27 3.58
C SER A 683 -38.33 -24.32 3.95
N ILE A 684 -39.08 -23.22 3.83
CA ILE A 684 -40.56 -23.26 3.88
C ILE A 684 -41.12 -23.40 2.46
N THR A 685 -41.02 -24.59 1.89
CA THR A 685 -41.75 -24.99 0.69
C THR A 685 -43.16 -25.47 1.09
N VAL A 686 -44.17 -24.65 0.81
CA VAL A 686 -45.58 -25.06 0.95
C VAL A 686 -45.91 -26.04 -0.17
N PHE A 687 -45.97 -27.33 0.16
CA PHE A 687 -46.45 -28.37 -0.75
C PHE A 687 -47.95 -28.20 -0.99
N PHE A 688 -48.32 -27.84 -2.23
CA PHE A 688 -49.70 -27.91 -2.71
C PHE A 688 -49.99 -29.32 -3.22
N ASP A 689 -50.68 -30.10 -2.41
CA ASP A 689 -51.15 -31.43 -2.81
C ASP A 689 -52.36 -31.29 -3.73
N LYS A 690 -52.17 -31.60 -5.02
CA LYS A 690 -53.23 -31.65 -6.03
C LYS A 690 -54.04 -32.93 -5.82
N GLN A 691 -55.17 -32.84 -5.14
CA GLN A 691 -56.17 -33.91 -5.20
C GLN A 691 -56.88 -33.90 -6.57
N ALA A 692 -56.78 -35.05 -7.24
CA ALA A 692 -57.36 -35.35 -8.54
C ALA A 692 -58.90 -35.26 -8.54
N THR A 693 -59.44 -34.53 -9.51
CA THR A 693 -60.85 -34.61 -9.91
C THR A 693 -61.07 -35.77 -10.89
N PRO A 694 -62.20 -36.50 -10.83
CA PRO A 694 -62.44 -37.65 -11.68
C PRO A 694 -62.77 -37.25 -13.13
N LYS A 695 -62.27 -38.05 -14.08
CA LYS A 695 -62.59 -37.98 -15.51
C LYS A 695 -64.07 -38.31 -15.75
N GLN A 696 -64.78 -37.45 -16.48
CA GLN A 696 -65.91 -37.87 -17.31
C GLN A 696 -65.73 -37.34 -18.72
N ASN A 697 -65.62 -38.32 -19.64
CA ASN A 697 -65.57 -38.18 -21.09
C ASN A 697 -66.87 -37.57 -21.65
N ASN A 698 -66.75 -36.67 -22.64
CA ASN A 698 -67.42 -36.79 -23.95
C ASN A 698 -67.16 -35.58 -24.88
N LYS A 699 -66.30 -35.81 -25.90
CA LYS A 699 -66.28 -35.30 -27.31
C LYS A 699 -66.25 -33.79 -27.64
N PRO A 700 -65.82 -33.39 -28.86
CA PRO A 700 -64.88 -33.99 -29.81
C PRO A 700 -63.72 -33.03 -30.21
N GLU A 701 -62.71 -33.61 -30.86
CA GLU A 701 -61.52 -32.95 -31.42
C GLU A 701 -61.85 -31.88 -32.46
N LEU A 702 -61.16 -30.75 -32.39
CA LEU A 702 -60.89 -29.86 -33.52
C LEU A 702 -59.38 -29.76 -33.71
N LYS A 703 -58.92 -30.41 -34.79
CA LYS A 703 -57.56 -30.41 -35.31
C LYS A 703 -57.12 -28.98 -35.61
N SER A 704 -56.08 -28.48 -34.95
CA SER A 704 -55.31 -27.35 -35.48
C SER A 704 -54.12 -27.89 -36.28
N VAL A 705 -54.31 -27.84 -37.60
CA VAL A 705 -53.36 -28.12 -38.66
C VAL A 705 -52.07 -27.34 -38.45
N ARG A 706 -50.95 -28.06 -38.37
CA ARG A 706 -49.61 -27.55 -38.69
C ARG A 706 -49.58 -27.20 -40.17
N THR A 707 -49.43 -25.92 -40.49
CA THR A 707 -48.84 -25.49 -41.76
C THR A 707 -47.69 -24.52 -41.50
N LYS A 708 -46.60 -24.84 -42.19
CA LYS A 708 -45.32 -24.13 -42.22
C LYS A 708 -45.53 -22.67 -42.64
N ILE A 709 -45.01 -21.75 -41.83
CA ILE A 709 -44.36 -20.55 -42.37
C ILE A 709 -42.87 -20.71 -42.12
N LYS A 710 -42.18 -21.24 -43.15
CA LYS A 710 -40.74 -21.02 -43.32
C LYS A 710 -40.59 -19.57 -43.76
N GLY A 711 -39.72 -18.81 -43.08
CA GLY A 711 -39.25 -17.52 -43.61
C GLY A 711 -38.96 -16.50 -42.52
N ALA A 712 -37.67 -16.34 -42.21
CA ALA A 712 -37.07 -15.14 -41.65
C ALA A 712 -37.59 -14.61 -40.29
N SER A 713 -37.34 -15.32 -39.19
CA SER A 713 -37.34 -14.64 -37.87
C SER A 713 -36.30 -15.15 -36.86
N ILE A 714 -35.85 -16.40 -36.95
CA ILE A 714 -34.89 -16.94 -35.96
C ILE A 714 -33.42 -16.71 -36.37
N VAL A 715 -33.13 -16.63 -37.67
CA VAL A 715 -31.80 -16.22 -38.17
C VAL A 715 -31.56 -14.71 -37.97
N ARG A 716 -32.61 -13.87 -37.94
CA ARG A 716 -32.48 -12.44 -37.57
C ARG A 716 -32.30 -12.21 -36.07
N MET A 717 -32.75 -13.12 -35.21
CA MET A 717 -32.60 -12.97 -33.77
C MET A 717 -31.21 -13.40 -33.29
N LEU A 718 -30.57 -14.36 -33.97
CA LEU A 718 -29.20 -14.81 -33.67
C LEU A 718 -28.10 -14.13 -34.50
N GLN A 719 -28.43 -13.43 -35.60
CA GLN A 719 -27.49 -12.51 -36.28
C GLN A 719 -27.40 -11.12 -35.63
N ASN A 720 -28.25 -10.80 -34.65
CA ASN A 720 -28.13 -9.56 -33.86
C ASN A 720 -27.19 -9.69 -32.65
N TYR A 721 -26.62 -10.87 -32.39
CA TYR A 721 -25.64 -11.07 -31.31
C TYR A 721 -24.17 -11.03 -31.75
N THR A 722 -23.90 -10.76 -33.04
CA THR A 722 -22.55 -10.54 -33.58
C THR A 722 -22.36 -9.13 -34.15
N SER A 723 -23.16 -8.17 -33.69
CA SER A 723 -22.86 -6.75 -33.90
C SER A 723 -22.34 -6.14 -32.62
N GLN A 724 -21.07 -5.75 -32.61
CA GLN A 724 -20.48 -4.78 -31.68
C GLN A 724 -21.21 -3.42 -31.84
N LYS A 725 -22.46 -3.36 -31.38
CA LYS A 725 -23.32 -2.15 -31.38
C LYS A 725 -24.10 -2.05 -30.07
N VAL A 726 -23.43 -2.38 -28.98
CA VAL A 726 -23.72 -1.81 -27.67
C VAL A 726 -22.53 -0.88 -27.39
N TRP A 727 -22.71 0.27 -26.74
CA TRP A 727 -21.69 1.28 -26.40
C TRP A 727 -21.51 2.50 -27.32
N HIS A 728 -22.26 2.67 -28.42
CA HIS A 728 -22.16 3.89 -29.24
C HIS A 728 -23.09 5.05 -28.84
N ASP A 729 -24.15 4.82 -28.06
CA ASP A 729 -25.18 5.84 -27.81
C ASP A 729 -24.94 6.74 -26.57
N ASP A 730 -23.96 6.37 -25.73
CA ASP A 730 -23.68 7.06 -24.46
C ASP A 730 -22.49 8.03 -24.52
N PHE A 731 -21.72 8.07 -25.62
CA PHE A 731 -20.56 8.95 -25.75
C PHE A 731 -20.59 9.74 -27.07
N CYS A 732 -20.41 11.06 -26.94
CA CYS A 732 -20.54 12.04 -28.01
C CYS A 732 -19.48 11.87 -29.10
N ILE A 733 -19.87 12.07 -30.37
CA ILE A 733 -18.94 12.23 -31.50
C ILE A 733 -18.27 13.60 -31.37
N ILE A 734 -17.05 13.62 -30.84
CA ILE A 734 -16.25 14.83 -30.72
C ILE A 734 -15.51 15.05 -32.06
N ASN A 735 -15.91 16.02 -32.86
CA ASN A 735 -15.21 16.34 -34.12
C ASN A 735 -13.91 17.15 -33.93
N ASP A 736 -13.59 17.50 -32.69
CA ASP A 736 -12.44 18.34 -32.30
C ASP A 736 -11.32 17.49 -31.68
N PHE A 737 -10.16 17.49 -32.34
CA PHE A 737 -9.00 16.68 -31.95
C PHE A 737 -8.43 17.04 -30.58
N GLU A 738 -8.47 18.32 -30.18
CA GLU A 738 -7.99 18.73 -28.87
C GLU A 738 -8.93 18.23 -27.77
N LYS A 739 -10.24 18.29 -28.01
CA LYS A 739 -11.26 17.70 -27.11
C LYS A 739 -11.05 16.21 -26.98
N MET A 740 -10.82 15.51 -28.09
CA MET A 740 -10.52 14.07 -28.08
C MET A 740 -9.25 13.74 -27.28
N LYS A 741 -8.20 14.56 -27.37
CA LYS A 741 -6.95 14.38 -26.60
C LYS A 741 -7.16 14.62 -25.11
N PHE A 742 -7.89 15.68 -24.76
CA PHE A 742 -8.24 16.00 -23.38
C PHE A 742 -9.04 14.86 -22.73
N PHE A 743 -9.98 14.26 -23.48
CA PHE A 743 -10.81 13.17 -22.98
C PHE A 743 -10.23 11.75 -23.24
N ARG A 744 -8.97 11.64 -23.68
CA ARG A 744 -8.32 10.37 -24.09
C ARG A 744 -8.37 9.28 -23.02
N MET A 745 -8.31 9.63 -21.74
CA MET A 745 -8.36 8.67 -20.62
C MET A 745 -9.76 8.09 -20.36
N TYR A 746 -10.81 8.65 -20.95
CA TYR A 746 -12.21 8.32 -20.63
C TYR A 746 -12.92 7.47 -21.69
N TYR A 747 -12.24 7.10 -22.77
CA TYR A 747 -12.76 6.18 -23.79
C TYR A 747 -12.11 4.79 -23.62
N PRO A 748 -12.76 3.82 -22.97
CA PRO A 748 -12.09 2.58 -22.58
C PRO A 748 -11.87 1.58 -23.73
N THR A 749 -12.46 1.83 -24.92
CA THR A 749 -12.70 0.75 -25.90
C THR A 749 -12.22 1.01 -27.34
N TYR A 750 -11.72 2.20 -27.67
CA TYR A 750 -11.10 2.41 -28.98
C TYR A 750 -9.59 2.34 -28.88
N ASN A 751 -8.98 1.59 -29.80
CA ASN A 751 -7.56 1.63 -30.09
C ASN A 751 -7.23 3.05 -30.61
N TYR A 752 -7.19 4.03 -29.69
CA TYR A 752 -7.12 5.47 -29.98
C TYR A 752 -5.85 5.78 -30.78
N ASP A 753 -4.78 5.03 -30.55
CA ASP A 753 -3.54 5.12 -31.32
C ASP A 753 -3.74 4.73 -32.80
N SER A 754 -4.67 3.82 -33.11
CA SER A 754 -5.05 3.49 -34.48
C SER A 754 -5.87 4.59 -35.16
N VAL A 755 -6.81 5.22 -34.44
CA VAL A 755 -7.59 6.37 -34.96
C VAL A 755 -6.69 7.58 -35.18
N ILE A 756 -5.77 7.86 -34.25
CA ILE A 756 -4.74 8.90 -34.38
C ILE A 756 -3.82 8.60 -35.57
N LYS A 757 -3.40 7.35 -35.77
CA LYS A 757 -2.63 6.94 -36.95
C LYS A 757 -3.40 7.17 -38.25
N ILE A 758 -4.68 6.78 -38.31
CA ILE A 758 -5.53 6.93 -39.49
C ILE A 758 -5.78 8.41 -39.78
N TYR A 759 -6.11 9.23 -38.78
CA TYR A 759 -6.30 10.67 -38.94
C TYR A 759 -5.01 11.37 -39.41
N ASN A 760 -3.86 11.02 -38.82
CA ASN A 760 -2.57 11.56 -39.26
C ASN A 760 -2.20 11.11 -40.69
N GLN A 761 -2.56 9.89 -41.08
CA GLN A 761 -2.43 9.43 -42.46
C GLN A 761 -3.35 10.20 -43.40
N TRP A 762 -4.58 10.47 -42.99
CA TRP A 762 -5.57 11.25 -43.75
C TRP A 762 -5.11 12.69 -43.92
N ARG A 763 -4.64 13.35 -42.85
CA ARG A 763 -4.05 14.70 -42.88
C ARG A 763 -2.81 14.76 -43.78
N LYS A 764 -1.94 13.74 -43.73
CA LYS A 764 -0.79 13.63 -44.65
C LYS A 764 -1.23 13.46 -46.10
N LYS A 765 -2.33 12.73 -46.36
CA LYS A 765 -2.93 12.57 -47.70
C LYS A 765 -3.59 13.86 -48.20
N ALA A 766 -4.36 14.53 -47.35
CA ALA A 766 -5.02 15.81 -47.64
C ALA A 766 -3.98 16.89 -47.93
N ASN A 767 -2.94 17.01 -47.11
CA ASN A 767 -1.84 17.94 -47.36
C ASN A 767 -1.08 17.58 -48.66
N LYS A 768 -0.87 16.30 -48.97
CA LYS A 768 -0.30 15.89 -50.27
C LYS A 768 -1.19 16.24 -51.46
N ASN A 769 -2.50 16.22 -51.30
CA ASN A 769 -3.44 16.58 -52.35
C ASN A 769 -3.57 18.10 -52.53
N THR A 770 -3.53 18.90 -51.45
CA THR A 770 -3.47 20.36 -51.56
C THR A 770 -2.16 20.85 -52.16
N TYR A 771 -1.03 20.18 -51.90
CA TYR A 771 0.22 20.44 -52.62
C TYR A 771 0.19 20.01 -54.09
N LYS A 772 -0.69 19.07 -54.49
CA LYS A 772 -0.89 18.70 -55.89
C LYS A 772 -1.85 19.62 -56.65
N THR A 773 -2.81 20.25 -55.97
CA THR A 773 -3.71 21.23 -56.58
C THR A 773 -3.16 22.66 -56.60
N GLN A 774 -2.08 22.96 -55.87
CA GLN A 774 -1.34 24.21 -56.00
C GLN A 774 -0.16 24.15 -57.01
N VAL A 775 0.15 22.97 -57.53
CA VAL A 775 1.29 22.73 -58.47
C VAL A 775 0.80 22.27 -59.85
N ASN A 776 -0.52 22.25 -60.08
CA ASN A 776 -1.12 22.01 -61.41
C ASN A 776 -1.86 23.25 -61.90
#